data_AF-A0A955RE27-F1
#
_entry.id   AF-A0A955RE27-F1
#
_cell.length_a   1.000
_cell.length_b   1.000
_cell.length_c   1.000
_cell.angle_alpha   90.00
_cell.angle_beta   90.00
_cell.angle_gamma   90.00
#
_symmetry.space_group_name_H-M   'P 1'
#
loop_
_entity.id
_entity.type
_entity.pdbx_description
1 polymer ?
#
loop_
_entity_poly.entity_id
_entity_poly.type
_entity_poly.pdbx_seq_one_letter_code
_entity_poly.pdbx_strand_id
1 'polypeptide(L)'
;SGRTGQALLISGPSGHGKSRMLDLAELHARRLGLPLAVGRCRFQDRPFGAFKSVLQALRGEHLPSVLQGLYEGGDASGERYPVLAAFRDLLVERAPLVLIVDDTDRADPATVELLTYLVRNTLELASEPILFLIGHDTSEQRIRTQLESLASVGAMELPALTSAEVEELVVSVLGSSPAALTLASRVYTEGQGSPAFITDMLRGLIDDGLIVEDQTGCWRLTVDASEITRSQLPMPASLRQVLLERLQPLSPHARSVGRILALARRRVDLDVLVTCCPLPEERLMEGLDELVDAELVTETRSDDDEKVELAHGRFREVLLEGVASEELREGHRRLGEALERHHRGRLPAIVEELAWHFEHAAVPTKAYLYLVLAGERHLQRSLYVECIQSLERALTLEPEARTYLLLDDADRRLAEVWLSLSRARHGLGEPEPAVQAVTQAQRIARMVKDPRLESRIAAELGSQLRQVGKLDEAQAQLRAAIEAAEATGDQNLLPIPLYELGGVLWSGGDLASAELHWRRCLQISQQVGDERSTARGFNGLAILALSRGQQLEARKHLEQAALVFERLGMLSPLVVTRSNLVELYVNTGVLRKAQALAERTYAQAEEVGLLEGIALGRGWRARILLVLGRTDEAERDAREALAAVEKRASLEDEPFVLANLVQLEYARERWQDALLWIERLLAAVAVHDHESVLHEVLGWKAAALAQLGRLQLAAETLDTAPPRPELWPHVQVRTDIAIGRALGMLPGRAEAAREALQRALGVSEANGFRYHQLLAHLALCSVVDPATRDRHARVATGLARSLAANLPADDAQRFLDAHGVRT
;
A
#
# COMPACT_ATOMS: atom_id res chain seq x y z
N SER A 1 31.26 -18.21 -0.92
CA SER A 1 30.11 -17.81 -0.10
C SER A 1 29.72 -16.41 -0.50
N GLY A 2 28.48 -16.17 -0.96
CA GLY A 2 28.04 -14.81 -1.35
C GLY A 2 27.24 -14.67 -2.65
N ARG A 3 26.41 -15.66 -3.04
CA ARG A 3 25.43 -15.41 -4.12
C ARG A 3 24.19 -14.78 -3.48
N THR A 4 23.91 -13.53 -3.81
CA THR A 4 22.65 -12.85 -3.46
C THR A 4 21.50 -13.46 -4.26
N GLY A 5 20.27 -13.30 -3.76
CA GLY A 5 19.10 -13.60 -4.57
C GLY A 5 19.06 -12.76 -5.85
N GLN A 6 18.29 -13.20 -6.84
CA GLN A 6 18.07 -12.46 -8.09
C GLN A 6 16.60 -12.53 -8.51
N ALA A 7 16.14 -11.52 -9.24
CA ALA A 7 14.87 -11.54 -9.95
C ALA A 7 15.11 -11.39 -11.44
N LEU A 8 14.40 -12.18 -12.26
CA LEU A 8 14.45 -12.10 -13.72
C LEU A 8 13.04 -11.88 -14.26
N LEU A 9 12.83 -10.74 -14.91
CA LEU A 9 11.62 -10.42 -15.64
C LEU A 9 11.75 -10.96 -17.08
N ILE A 10 10.95 -11.96 -17.42
CA ILE A 10 10.88 -12.57 -18.75
C ILE A 10 9.70 -11.96 -19.50
N SER A 11 10.02 -11.07 -20.41
CA SER A 11 9.08 -10.26 -21.18
C SER A 11 8.96 -10.75 -22.61
N GLY A 12 7.81 -10.55 -23.23
CA GLY A 12 7.60 -10.75 -24.67
C GLY A 12 6.12 -10.66 -25.03
N PRO A 13 5.75 -10.54 -26.30
CA PRO A 13 4.34 -10.60 -26.71
C PRO A 13 3.69 -11.96 -26.41
N SER A 14 2.35 -12.00 -26.42
CA SER A 14 1.60 -13.23 -26.26
C SER A 14 1.97 -14.25 -27.34
N GLY A 15 2.19 -15.51 -26.95
CA GLY A 15 2.58 -16.59 -27.86
C GLY A 15 4.09 -16.75 -28.12
N HIS A 16 4.93 -15.90 -27.52
CA HIS A 16 6.40 -15.95 -27.69
C HIS A 16 7.12 -16.96 -26.78
N GLY A 17 6.39 -17.88 -26.13
CA GLY A 17 6.99 -18.98 -25.37
C GLY A 17 7.40 -18.64 -23.92
N LYS A 18 6.96 -17.51 -23.37
CA LYS A 18 7.21 -17.11 -21.96
C LYS A 18 6.88 -18.23 -20.96
N SER A 19 5.62 -18.69 -20.95
CA SER A 19 5.19 -19.78 -20.06
C SER A 19 5.95 -21.07 -20.30
N ARG A 20 6.31 -21.38 -21.57
CA ARG A 20 7.13 -22.56 -21.87
C ARG A 20 8.53 -22.47 -21.28
N MET A 21 9.15 -21.29 -21.32
CA MET A 21 10.45 -21.05 -20.70
C MET A 21 10.37 -21.20 -19.18
N LEU A 22 9.32 -20.68 -18.56
CA LEU A 22 9.08 -20.83 -17.12
C LEU A 22 8.80 -22.29 -16.73
N ASP A 23 8.03 -23.05 -17.51
CA ASP A 23 7.80 -24.48 -17.29
C ASP A 23 9.10 -25.29 -17.40
N LEU A 24 10.00 -24.94 -18.34
CA LEU A 24 11.31 -25.56 -18.46
C LEU A 24 12.20 -25.23 -17.26
N ALA A 25 12.16 -23.99 -16.77
CA ALA A 25 12.87 -23.59 -15.57
C ALA A 25 12.34 -24.31 -14.33
N GLU A 26 11.01 -24.48 -14.22
CA GLU A 26 10.35 -25.26 -13.19
C GLU A 26 10.87 -26.70 -13.17
N LEU A 27 10.86 -27.35 -14.34
CA LEU A 27 11.28 -28.74 -14.48
C LEU A 27 12.77 -28.91 -14.19
N HIS A 28 13.61 -27.93 -14.58
CA HIS A 28 15.02 -27.92 -14.26
C HIS A 28 15.26 -27.77 -12.74
N ALA A 29 14.56 -26.85 -12.08
CA ALA A 29 14.64 -26.66 -10.63
C ALA A 29 14.24 -27.94 -9.87
N ARG A 30 13.16 -28.61 -10.29
CA ARG A 30 12.75 -29.91 -9.73
C ARG A 30 13.81 -31.00 -9.90
N ARG A 31 14.44 -31.09 -11.08
CA ARG A 31 15.54 -32.05 -11.33
C ARG A 31 16.76 -31.80 -10.44
N LEU A 32 17.03 -30.54 -10.10
CA LEU A 32 18.10 -30.15 -9.18
C LEU A 32 17.71 -30.31 -7.70
N GLY A 33 16.45 -30.67 -7.39
CA GLY A 33 15.96 -30.81 -6.02
C GLY A 33 15.83 -29.48 -5.27
N LEU A 34 15.70 -28.36 -5.99
CA LEU A 34 15.54 -27.04 -5.38
C LEU A 34 14.10 -26.87 -4.85
N PRO A 35 13.91 -26.29 -3.65
CA PRO A 35 12.60 -25.83 -3.22
C PRO A 35 12.01 -24.85 -4.24
N LEU A 36 10.74 -25.02 -4.57
CA LEU A 36 10.09 -24.32 -5.66
C LEU A 36 8.63 -24.03 -5.30
N ALA A 37 8.18 -22.83 -5.64
CA ALA A 37 6.78 -22.45 -5.59
C ALA A 37 6.38 -21.72 -6.88
N VAL A 38 5.16 -21.96 -7.35
CA VAL A 38 4.64 -21.42 -8.62
C VAL A 38 3.31 -20.74 -8.37
N GLY A 39 3.22 -19.48 -8.78
CA GLY A 39 2.01 -18.67 -8.89
C GLY A 39 1.71 -18.36 -10.35
N ARG A 40 0.43 -18.39 -10.74
CA ARG A 40 0.00 -17.92 -12.06
C ARG A 40 -1.12 -16.92 -11.89
N CYS A 41 -0.93 -15.71 -12.39
CA CYS A 41 -1.91 -14.65 -12.36
C CYS A 41 -2.99 -14.91 -13.41
N ARG A 42 -4.25 -14.74 -13.04
CA ARG A 42 -5.39 -14.90 -13.95
C ARG A 42 -6.17 -13.61 -14.01
N PHE A 43 -6.79 -13.35 -15.16
CA PHE A 43 -7.73 -12.25 -15.26
C PHE A 43 -8.80 -12.42 -14.18
N GLN A 44 -8.96 -11.37 -13.38
CA GLN A 44 -9.93 -11.35 -12.29
C GLN A 44 -9.51 -12.25 -11.11
N ASP A 45 -8.22 -12.44 -10.84
CA ASP A 45 -7.81 -12.95 -9.55
C ASP A 45 -8.27 -12.03 -8.41
N ARG A 46 -8.47 -12.61 -7.24
CA ARG A 46 -8.56 -11.81 -6.01
C ARG A 46 -7.23 -11.15 -5.71
N PRO A 47 -7.22 -10.09 -4.90
CA PRO A 47 -6.00 -9.62 -4.24
C PRO A 47 -5.16 -10.79 -3.74
N PHE A 48 -3.91 -10.83 -4.21
CA PHE A 48 -2.91 -11.87 -3.92
C PHE A 48 -3.24 -13.27 -4.50
N GLY A 49 -4.03 -13.38 -5.56
CA GLY A 49 -4.54 -14.65 -6.10
C GLY A 49 -3.44 -15.65 -6.46
N ALA A 50 -2.44 -15.21 -7.22
CA ALA A 50 -1.29 -16.03 -7.61
C ALA A 50 -0.49 -16.58 -6.41
N PHE A 51 -0.52 -15.89 -5.27
CA PHE A 51 0.20 -16.31 -4.06
C PHE A 51 -0.54 -17.38 -3.24
N LYS A 52 -1.77 -17.74 -3.61
CA LYS A 52 -2.47 -18.88 -3.00
C LYS A 52 -1.74 -20.20 -3.27
N SER A 53 -1.35 -20.44 -4.52
CA SER A 53 -0.63 -21.66 -4.90
C SER A 53 0.80 -21.65 -4.37
N VAL A 54 1.43 -20.48 -4.30
CA VAL A 54 2.71 -20.28 -3.62
C VAL A 54 2.61 -20.69 -2.16
N LEU A 55 1.60 -20.20 -1.44
CA LEU A 55 1.36 -20.56 -0.05
C LEU A 55 1.11 -22.06 0.12
N GLN A 56 0.32 -22.68 -0.76
CA GLN A 56 0.07 -24.12 -0.76
C GLN A 56 1.35 -24.95 -0.95
N ALA A 57 2.23 -24.53 -1.86
CA ALA A 57 3.50 -25.21 -2.11
C ALA A 57 4.50 -25.09 -0.95
N LEU A 58 4.45 -23.98 -0.21
CA LEU A 58 5.38 -23.67 0.89
C LEU A 58 4.83 -24.04 2.28
N ARG A 59 3.69 -24.73 2.37
CA ARG A 59 3.08 -25.12 3.64
C ARG A 59 4.04 -25.99 4.46
N GLY A 60 4.29 -25.59 5.70
CA GLY A 60 4.92 -26.41 6.74
C GLY A 60 3.98 -26.57 7.95
N GLU A 61 4.50 -27.06 9.08
CA GLU A 61 3.69 -27.32 10.30
C GLU A 61 3.05 -26.04 10.90
N HIS A 62 3.61 -24.86 10.66
CA HIS A 62 3.12 -23.58 11.18
C HIS A 62 2.97 -22.55 10.06
N LEU A 63 1.75 -22.10 9.79
CA LEU A 63 1.44 -21.01 8.88
C LEU A 63 1.12 -19.75 9.71
N PRO A 64 1.59 -18.54 9.33
CA PRO A 64 1.16 -17.32 9.98
C PRO A 64 -0.37 -17.18 9.94
N SER A 65 -1.00 -16.89 11.08
CA SER A 65 -2.46 -16.81 11.23
C SER A 65 -3.10 -15.80 10.26
N VAL A 66 -2.39 -14.72 9.94
CA VAL A 66 -2.79 -13.71 8.95
C VAL A 66 -2.94 -14.31 7.55
N LEU A 67 -1.99 -15.14 7.11
CA LEU A 67 -2.05 -15.81 5.80
C LEU A 67 -3.10 -16.93 5.79
N GLN A 68 -3.29 -17.60 6.93
CA GLN A 68 -4.32 -18.61 7.08
C GLN A 68 -5.72 -18.00 6.86
N GLY A 69 -6.05 -16.92 7.56
CA GLY A 69 -7.36 -16.29 7.38
C GLY A 69 -7.55 -15.60 6.03
N LEU A 70 -6.47 -15.18 5.34
CA LEU A 70 -6.56 -14.62 3.99
C LEU A 70 -7.16 -15.62 2.98
N TYR A 71 -6.76 -16.90 3.04
CA TYR A 71 -7.15 -17.90 2.03
C TYR A 71 -8.13 -18.98 2.52
N GLU A 72 -8.19 -19.26 3.82
CA GLU A 72 -9.05 -20.30 4.41
C GLU A 72 -10.40 -19.74 4.92
N GLY A 73 -10.68 -18.46 4.67
CA GLY A 73 -11.98 -17.85 4.98
C GLY A 73 -12.18 -17.51 6.45
N GLY A 74 -11.09 -17.37 7.20
CA GLY A 74 -11.13 -16.84 8.56
C GLY A 74 -11.38 -15.33 8.58
N ASP A 75 -11.86 -14.84 9.73
CA ASP A 75 -12.05 -13.42 10.04
C ASP A 75 -10.70 -12.70 10.27
N ALA A 76 -9.68 -13.03 9.46
CA ALA A 76 -8.40 -12.34 9.54
C ALA A 76 -8.58 -10.92 9.04
N SER A 77 -8.76 -10.04 10.01
CA SER A 77 -8.62 -8.59 9.96
C SER A 77 -7.18 -8.16 9.66
N GLY A 78 -6.49 -8.88 8.77
CA GLY A 78 -5.16 -8.52 8.34
C GLY A 78 -5.27 -7.31 7.43
N GLU A 79 -4.93 -6.13 7.97
CA GLU A 79 -4.55 -5.00 7.13
C GLU A 79 -3.49 -5.48 6.11
N ARG A 80 -3.42 -4.81 4.97
CA ARG A 80 -2.47 -5.09 3.87
C ARG A 80 -1.06 -5.42 4.35
N TYR A 81 -0.54 -4.69 5.35
CA TYR A 81 0.85 -4.81 5.80
C TYR A 81 1.20 -6.13 6.50
N PRO A 82 0.45 -6.61 7.52
CA PRO A 82 0.63 -7.96 8.07
C PRO A 82 0.70 -9.07 7.01
N VAL A 83 -0.06 -8.97 5.92
CA VAL A 83 -0.03 -9.95 4.82
C VAL A 83 1.31 -9.90 4.08
N LEU A 84 1.76 -8.70 3.68
CA LEU A 84 3.04 -8.52 2.99
C LEU A 84 4.20 -9.05 3.84
N ALA A 85 4.28 -8.66 5.11
CA ALA A 85 5.33 -9.07 6.03
C ALA A 85 5.32 -10.59 6.27
N ALA A 86 4.14 -11.19 6.44
CA ALA A 86 4.04 -12.63 6.64
C ALA A 86 4.49 -13.43 5.41
N PHE A 87 4.22 -12.96 4.20
CA PHE A 87 4.78 -13.57 2.98
C PHE A 87 6.30 -13.42 2.92
N ARG A 88 6.85 -12.24 3.23
CA ARG A 88 8.30 -12.04 3.29
C ARG A 88 8.96 -13.02 4.25
N ASP A 89 8.46 -13.09 5.47
CA ASP A 89 9.02 -13.96 6.52
C ASP A 89 8.96 -15.43 6.09
N LEU A 90 7.85 -15.85 5.49
CA LEU A 90 7.70 -17.20 4.92
C LEU A 90 8.73 -17.47 3.82
N LEU A 91 8.94 -16.55 2.88
CA LEU A 91 9.91 -16.74 1.79
C LEU A 91 11.35 -16.78 2.32
N VAL A 92 11.67 -15.91 3.28
CA VAL A 92 13.00 -15.85 3.92
C VAL A 92 13.29 -17.14 4.70
N GLU A 93 12.32 -17.65 5.46
CA GLU A 93 12.47 -18.91 6.21
C GLU A 93 12.63 -20.13 5.28
N ARG A 94 12.00 -20.09 4.10
CA ARG A 94 12.01 -21.20 3.13
C ARG A 94 13.19 -21.17 2.17
N ALA A 95 14.09 -20.20 2.27
CA ALA A 95 15.26 -20.11 1.41
C ALA A 95 16.23 -21.29 1.63
N PRO A 96 16.94 -21.78 0.59
CA PRO A 96 16.92 -21.32 -0.80
C PRO A 96 15.63 -21.70 -1.54
N LEU A 97 15.13 -20.83 -2.41
CA LEU A 97 13.83 -20.99 -3.07
C LEU A 97 13.84 -20.46 -4.52
N VAL A 98 13.21 -21.18 -5.43
CA VAL A 98 12.81 -20.67 -6.75
C VAL A 98 11.33 -20.31 -6.69
N LEU A 99 11.00 -19.04 -6.96
CA LEU A 99 9.62 -18.56 -7.05
C LEU A 99 9.30 -18.17 -8.49
N ILE A 100 8.32 -18.84 -9.09
CA ILE A 100 7.84 -18.53 -10.44
C ILE A 100 6.50 -17.81 -10.32
N VAL A 101 6.36 -16.64 -10.94
CA VAL A 101 5.08 -15.93 -11.07
C VAL A 101 4.83 -15.61 -12.54
N ASP A 102 3.88 -16.32 -13.16
CA ASP A 102 3.56 -16.18 -14.59
C ASP A 102 2.30 -15.33 -14.83
N ASP A 103 2.12 -14.89 -16.07
CA ASP A 103 0.97 -14.10 -16.56
C ASP A 103 0.72 -12.80 -15.78
N THR A 104 1.80 -12.14 -15.33
CA THR A 104 1.66 -10.97 -14.45
C THR A 104 0.90 -9.80 -15.06
N ASP A 105 0.82 -9.70 -16.40
CA ASP A 105 -0.05 -8.75 -17.12
C ASP A 105 -1.53 -8.84 -16.70
N ARG A 106 -1.93 -9.95 -16.07
CA ARG A 106 -3.29 -10.21 -15.58
C ARG A 106 -3.47 -9.99 -14.09
N ALA A 107 -2.40 -9.61 -13.38
CA ALA A 107 -2.40 -9.45 -11.94
C ALA A 107 -3.23 -8.26 -11.48
N ASP A 108 -3.94 -8.40 -10.36
CA ASP A 108 -4.58 -7.28 -9.69
C ASP A 108 -3.54 -6.33 -9.03
N PRO A 109 -3.91 -5.07 -8.75
CA PRO A 109 -3.02 -4.08 -8.15
C PRO A 109 -2.28 -4.57 -6.90
N ALA A 110 -2.98 -5.21 -5.96
CA ALA A 110 -2.39 -5.74 -4.73
C ALA A 110 -1.42 -6.90 -4.97
N THR A 111 -1.68 -7.79 -5.93
CA THR A 111 -0.74 -8.86 -6.30
C THR A 111 0.55 -8.29 -6.88
N VAL A 112 0.46 -7.29 -7.77
CA VAL A 112 1.64 -6.61 -8.33
C VAL A 112 2.46 -5.97 -7.21
N GLU A 113 1.78 -5.33 -6.28
CA GLU A 113 2.41 -4.69 -5.14
C GLU A 113 3.10 -5.71 -4.22
N LEU A 114 2.44 -6.81 -3.86
CA LEU A 114 3.04 -7.89 -3.07
C LEU A 114 4.28 -8.45 -3.77
N LEU A 115 4.20 -8.74 -5.07
CA LEU A 115 5.35 -9.23 -5.83
C LEU A 115 6.52 -8.25 -5.79
N THR A 116 6.26 -6.96 -6.03
CA THR A 116 7.26 -5.89 -5.99
C THR A 116 7.88 -5.77 -4.59
N TYR A 117 7.04 -5.80 -3.56
CA TYR A 117 7.45 -5.77 -2.16
C TYR A 117 8.35 -6.97 -1.81
N LEU A 118 7.99 -8.19 -2.23
CA LEU A 118 8.78 -9.39 -1.93
C LEU A 118 10.12 -9.38 -2.64
N VAL A 119 10.17 -8.98 -3.91
CA VAL A 119 11.43 -8.83 -4.65
C VAL A 119 12.34 -7.82 -3.93
N ARG A 120 11.79 -6.68 -3.52
CA ARG A 120 12.56 -5.64 -2.81
C ARG A 120 13.06 -6.11 -1.43
N ASN A 121 12.25 -6.88 -0.70
CA ASN A 121 12.48 -7.17 0.72
C ASN A 121 12.89 -8.63 1.01
N THR A 122 13.35 -9.39 0.02
CA THR A 122 13.82 -10.78 0.27
C THR A 122 15.18 -11.10 -0.33
N LEU A 123 15.56 -10.50 -1.47
CA LEU A 123 16.78 -10.88 -2.21
C LEU A 123 18.09 -10.68 -1.44
N GLU A 124 18.16 -9.67 -0.58
CA GLU A 124 19.32 -9.36 0.26
C GLU A 124 19.16 -9.82 1.72
N LEU A 125 17.92 -10.04 2.17
CA LEU A 125 17.60 -10.36 3.57
C LEU A 125 17.65 -11.85 3.87
N ALA A 126 17.43 -12.71 2.87
CA ALA A 126 17.47 -14.15 3.07
C ALA A 126 18.91 -14.65 3.31
N SER A 127 19.07 -15.57 4.27
CA SER A 127 20.39 -16.17 4.56
C SER A 127 20.90 -17.07 3.42
N GLU A 128 19.99 -17.56 2.59
CA GLU A 128 20.23 -18.35 1.39
C GLU A 128 19.51 -17.69 0.19
N PRO A 129 19.98 -17.87 -1.06
CA PRO A 129 19.47 -17.12 -2.21
C PRO A 129 18.05 -17.52 -2.61
N ILE A 130 17.25 -16.51 -2.98
CA ILE A 130 15.93 -16.68 -3.61
C ILE A 130 16.01 -16.22 -5.06
N LEU A 131 15.49 -17.01 -5.99
CA LEU A 131 15.39 -16.69 -7.41
C LEU A 131 13.93 -16.44 -7.79
N PHE A 132 13.60 -15.24 -8.23
CA PHE A 132 12.29 -14.90 -8.80
C PHE A 132 12.35 -15.01 -10.33
N LEU A 133 11.44 -15.77 -10.93
CA LEU A 133 11.23 -15.80 -12.38
C LEU A 133 9.82 -15.28 -12.66
N ILE A 134 9.74 -14.14 -13.35
CA ILE A 134 8.51 -13.38 -13.50
C ILE A 134 8.14 -13.30 -14.97
N GLY A 135 7.04 -13.92 -15.37
CA GLY A 135 6.51 -13.87 -16.74
C GLY A 135 5.62 -12.65 -16.95
N HIS A 136 5.86 -11.87 -18.01
CA HIS A 136 5.14 -10.63 -18.27
C HIS A 136 4.92 -10.36 -19.77
N ASP A 137 3.75 -9.80 -20.14
CA ASP A 137 3.51 -9.35 -21.51
C ASP A 137 4.01 -7.92 -21.74
N THR A 138 4.77 -7.70 -22.81
CA THR A 138 5.32 -6.40 -23.20
C THR A 138 4.27 -5.31 -23.47
N SER A 139 3.00 -5.70 -23.72
CA SER A 139 1.92 -4.71 -23.93
C SER A 139 1.51 -3.98 -22.66
N GLU A 140 1.80 -4.53 -21.48
CA GLU A 140 1.56 -3.87 -20.20
C GLU A 140 2.88 -3.24 -19.68
N GLN A 141 2.80 -1.98 -19.28
CA GLN A 141 3.92 -1.18 -18.78
C GLN A 141 3.92 -1.06 -17.26
N ARG A 142 2.78 -1.27 -16.58
CA ARG A 142 2.67 -1.02 -15.14
C ARG A 142 3.68 -1.80 -14.30
N ILE A 143 3.72 -3.11 -14.49
CA ILE A 143 4.60 -4.03 -13.73
C ILE A 143 6.04 -3.84 -14.15
N ARG A 144 6.25 -3.74 -15.46
CA ARG A 144 7.54 -3.46 -16.05
C ARG A 144 8.20 -2.22 -15.42
N THR A 145 7.48 -1.11 -15.36
CA THR A 145 8.00 0.15 -14.78
C THR A 145 8.34 0.00 -13.29
N GLN A 146 7.52 -0.74 -12.53
CA GLN A 146 7.75 -0.93 -11.09
C GLN A 146 8.94 -1.86 -10.81
N LEU A 147 9.03 -2.99 -11.51
CA LEU A 147 10.08 -3.98 -11.27
C LEU A 147 11.42 -3.63 -11.94
N GLU A 148 11.43 -3.10 -13.17
CA GLU A 148 12.69 -2.68 -13.84
C GLU A 148 13.37 -1.50 -13.12
N SER A 149 12.62 -0.75 -12.31
CA SER A 149 13.20 0.30 -11.45
C SER A 149 14.08 -0.27 -10.32
N LEU A 150 13.97 -1.56 -10.01
CA LEU A 150 14.74 -2.23 -8.98
C LEU A 150 16.06 -2.75 -9.57
N ALA A 151 17.19 -2.28 -9.04
CA ALA A 151 18.52 -2.64 -9.53
C ALA A 151 18.85 -4.15 -9.48
N SER A 152 18.11 -4.91 -8.67
CA SER A 152 18.25 -6.36 -8.49
C SER A 152 17.44 -7.21 -9.48
N VAL A 153 16.69 -6.57 -10.38
CA VAL A 153 15.86 -7.22 -11.40
C VAL A 153 16.58 -7.19 -12.75
N GLY A 154 16.95 -8.36 -13.26
CA GLY A 154 17.36 -8.52 -14.66
C GLY A 154 16.13 -8.57 -15.56
N ALA A 155 16.26 -8.08 -16.80
CA ALA A 155 15.22 -8.19 -17.82
C ALA A 155 15.70 -9.07 -18.98
N MET A 156 14.84 -9.96 -19.45
CA MET A 156 15.06 -10.79 -20.64
C MET A 156 13.84 -10.67 -21.53
N GLU A 157 14.02 -10.12 -22.72
CA GLU A 157 12.97 -10.05 -23.74
C GLU A 157 13.07 -11.26 -24.67
N LEU A 158 11.96 -11.95 -24.88
CA LEU A 158 11.82 -13.06 -25.81
C LEU A 158 11.32 -12.54 -27.16
N PRO A 159 12.21 -12.36 -28.15
CA PRO A 159 11.81 -11.92 -29.48
C PRO A 159 11.01 -13.02 -30.21
N ALA A 160 10.39 -12.66 -31.32
CA ALA A 160 9.90 -13.66 -32.27
C ALA A 160 11.10 -14.44 -32.84
N LEU A 161 10.87 -15.70 -33.22
CA LEU A 161 11.88 -16.51 -33.89
C LEU A 161 12.19 -15.93 -35.26
N THR A 162 13.47 -15.83 -35.60
CA THR A 162 13.93 -15.43 -36.92
C THR A 162 13.57 -16.48 -37.96
N SER A 163 13.54 -16.10 -39.25
CA SER A 163 13.28 -17.06 -40.34
C SER A 163 14.22 -18.26 -40.31
N ALA A 164 15.48 -18.08 -39.90
CA ALA A 164 16.46 -19.15 -39.78
C ALA A 164 16.12 -20.11 -38.63
N GLU A 165 15.70 -19.59 -37.48
CA GLU A 165 15.28 -20.39 -36.33
C GLU A 165 13.97 -21.16 -36.60
N VAL A 166 13.03 -20.57 -37.36
CA VAL A 166 11.82 -21.27 -37.80
C VAL A 166 12.15 -22.41 -38.76
N GLU A 167 13.07 -22.17 -39.71
CA GLU A 167 13.56 -23.22 -40.60
C GLU A 167 14.23 -24.36 -39.83
N GLU A 168 15.14 -24.04 -38.91
CA GLU A 168 15.79 -25.03 -38.05
C GLU A 168 14.76 -25.86 -37.27
N LEU A 169 13.76 -25.20 -36.67
CA LEU A 169 12.69 -25.85 -35.92
C LEU A 169 11.88 -26.81 -36.80
N VAL A 170 11.38 -26.35 -37.95
CA VAL A 170 10.55 -27.17 -38.86
C VAL A 170 11.36 -28.35 -39.42
N VAL A 171 12.62 -28.13 -39.79
CA VAL A 171 13.53 -29.17 -40.28
C VAL A 171 13.86 -30.18 -39.18
N SER A 172 13.98 -29.76 -37.92
CA SER A 172 14.23 -30.67 -36.80
C SER A 172 13.06 -31.65 -36.58
N VAL A 173 11.84 -31.27 -36.95
CA VAL A 173 10.62 -32.09 -36.82
C VAL A 173 10.40 -32.97 -38.05
N LEU A 174 10.53 -32.40 -39.25
CA LEU A 174 10.12 -33.06 -40.52
C LEU A 174 11.29 -33.61 -41.34
N GLY A 175 12.52 -33.40 -40.90
CA GLY A 175 13.74 -33.69 -41.65
C GLY A 175 14.01 -32.69 -42.78
N SER A 176 15.26 -32.68 -43.28
CA SER A 176 15.67 -31.78 -44.36
C SER A 176 15.10 -32.25 -45.70
N SER A 177 14.04 -31.58 -46.18
CA SER A 177 13.45 -31.80 -47.50
C SER A 177 13.03 -30.47 -48.15
N PRO A 178 12.95 -30.38 -49.49
CA PRO A 178 12.45 -29.19 -50.17
C PRO A 178 11.04 -28.76 -49.72
N ALA A 179 10.18 -29.74 -49.39
CA ALA A 179 8.84 -29.50 -48.86
C ALA A 179 8.90 -28.86 -47.46
N ALA A 180 9.75 -29.37 -46.56
CA ALA A 180 9.92 -28.80 -45.21
C ALA A 180 10.48 -27.37 -45.23
N LEU A 181 11.42 -27.07 -46.12
CA LEU A 181 11.96 -25.70 -46.30
C LEU A 181 10.90 -24.73 -46.84
N THR A 182 10.09 -25.19 -47.80
CA THR A 182 8.99 -24.40 -48.36
C THR A 182 7.91 -24.13 -47.29
N LEU A 183 7.58 -25.14 -46.48
CA LEU A 183 6.68 -24.98 -45.33
C LEU A 183 7.24 -23.99 -44.33
N ALA A 184 8.53 -24.09 -43.94
CA ALA A 184 9.15 -23.18 -42.98
C ALA A 184 9.07 -21.70 -43.41
N SER A 185 9.39 -21.42 -44.68
CA SER A 185 9.28 -20.07 -45.25
C SER A 185 7.84 -19.56 -45.21
N ARG A 186 6.86 -20.44 -45.48
CA ARG A 186 5.44 -20.11 -45.43
C ARG A 186 4.99 -19.81 -43.99
N VAL A 187 5.29 -20.69 -43.05
CA VAL A 187 4.97 -20.55 -41.62
C VAL A 187 5.54 -19.24 -41.09
N TYR A 188 6.78 -18.89 -41.44
CA TYR A 188 7.40 -17.64 -41.02
C TYR A 188 6.71 -16.42 -41.63
N THR A 189 6.41 -16.43 -42.93
CA THR A 189 5.76 -15.29 -43.62
C THR A 189 4.41 -14.94 -43.00
N GLU A 190 3.67 -15.94 -42.55
CA GLU A 190 2.32 -15.78 -42.01
C GLU A 190 2.31 -15.56 -40.50
N GLY A 191 3.15 -16.29 -39.77
CA GLY A 191 3.23 -16.23 -38.31
C GLY A 191 4.19 -15.20 -37.76
N GLN A 192 4.99 -14.57 -38.63
CA GLN A 192 6.04 -13.59 -38.28
C GLN A 192 6.95 -14.08 -37.14
N GLY A 193 7.26 -15.39 -37.13
CA GLY A 193 8.14 -15.99 -36.13
C GLY A 193 7.52 -16.33 -34.78
N SER A 194 6.20 -16.21 -34.60
CA SER A 194 5.53 -16.56 -33.33
C SER A 194 5.57 -18.08 -33.04
N PRO A 195 6.24 -18.53 -31.96
CA PRO A 195 6.30 -19.95 -31.56
C PRO A 195 4.92 -20.62 -31.42
N ALA A 196 3.93 -19.91 -30.85
CA ALA A 196 2.58 -20.42 -30.70
C ALA A 196 1.94 -20.71 -32.07
N PHE A 197 2.05 -19.75 -33.01
CA PHE A 197 1.53 -19.92 -34.37
C PHE A 197 2.20 -21.09 -35.09
N ILE A 198 3.53 -21.21 -34.99
CA ILE A 198 4.28 -22.30 -35.61
C ILE A 198 3.80 -23.66 -35.08
N THR A 199 3.65 -23.76 -33.75
CA THR A 199 3.18 -25.00 -33.10
C THR A 199 1.76 -25.35 -33.51
N ASP A 200 0.86 -24.36 -33.53
CA ASP A 200 -0.55 -24.55 -33.90
C ASP A 200 -0.70 -24.91 -35.39
N MET A 201 0.16 -24.39 -36.26
CA MET A 201 0.20 -24.77 -37.67
C MET A 201 0.68 -26.22 -37.84
N LEU A 202 1.78 -26.60 -37.20
CA LEU A 202 2.32 -27.96 -37.31
C LEU A 202 1.34 -29.02 -36.79
N ARG A 203 0.63 -28.74 -35.69
CA ARG A 203 -0.42 -29.65 -35.17
C ARG A 203 -1.60 -29.76 -36.12
N GLY A 204 -2.12 -28.65 -36.64
CA GLY A 204 -3.23 -28.70 -37.61
C GLY A 204 -2.90 -29.54 -38.84
N LEU A 205 -1.67 -29.44 -39.34
CA LEU A 205 -1.21 -30.26 -40.46
C LEU A 205 -1.08 -31.75 -40.12
N ILE A 206 -0.82 -32.11 -38.86
CA ILE A 206 -0.86 -33.50 -38.39
C ILE A 206 -2.31 -34.00 -38.37
N ASP A 207 -3.22 -33.20 -37.80
CA ASP A 207 -4.64 -33.55 -37.68
C ASP A 207 -5.30 -33.74 -39.07
N ASP A 208 -4.90 -32.93 -40.06
CA ASP A 208 -5.35 -33.03 -41.46
C ASP A 208 -4.70 -34.19 -42.24
N GLY A 209 -3.79 -34.96 -41.63
CA GLY A 209 -3.07 -36.05 -42.28
C GLY A 209 -2.04 -35.60 -43.32
N LEU A 210 -1.68 -34.32 -43.32
CA LEU A 210 -0.65 -33.75 -44.20
C LEU A 210 0.76 -33.96 -43.65
N ILE A 211 0.89 -34.11 -42.33
CA ILE A 211 2.09 -34.58 -41.64
C ILE A 211 1.75 -35.93 -41.00
N VAL A 212 2.48 -36.97 -41.37
CA VAL A 212 2.26 -38.35 -40.86
C VAL A 212 3.53 -38.92 -40.26
N GLU A 213 3.37 -39.73 -39.23
CA GLU A 213 4.45 -40.51 -38.64
C GLU A 213 4.71 -41.77 -39.49
N ASP A 214 5.96 -41.99 -39.86
CA ASP A 214 6.37 -43.19 -40.58
C ASP A 214 6.58 -44.40 -39.64
N GLN A 215 6.83 -45.58 -40.22
CA GLN A 215 7.08 -46.82 -39.46
C GLN A 215 8.36 -46.79 -38.61
N THR A 216 9.19 -45.76 -38.75
CA THR A 216 10.42 -45.53 -37.99
C THR A 216 10.27 -44.48 -36.88
N GLY A 217 9.07 -43.91 -36.71
CA GLY A 217 8.77 -42.87 -35.73
C GLY A 217 9.19 -41.46 -36.15
N CYS A 218 9.49 -41.24 -37.44
CA CYS A 218 9.84 -39.92 -37.96
C CYS A 218 8.63 -39.29 -38.67
N TRP A 219 8.45 -37.99 -38.47
CA TRP A 219 7.37 -37.22 -39.08
C TRP A 219 7.77 -36.78 -40.50
N ARG A 220 6.84 -36.92 -41.46
CA ARG A 220 7.06 -36.52 -42.86
C ARG A 220 5.82 -35.85 -43.45
N LEU A 221 6.05 -34.92 -44.38
CA LEU A 221 4.98 -34.35 -45.20
C LEU A 221 4.52 -35.35 -46.26
N THR A 222 3.21 -35.47 -46.44
CA THR A 222 2.60 -36.29 -47.51
C THR A 222 2.47 -35.55 -48.84
N VAL A 223 2.73 -34.23 -48.82
CA VAL A 223 2.65 -33.31 -49.97
C VAL A 223 4.02 -32.81 -50.41
N ASP A 224 4.14 -32.44 -51.68
CA ASP A 224 5.39 -31.90 -52.24
C ASP A 224 5.50 -30.36 -52.11
N ALA A 225 6.70 -29.81 -52.37
CA ALA A 225 6.97 -28.37 -52.28
C ALA A 225 6.10 -27.52 -53.24
N SER A 226 5.72 -28.09 -54.39
CA SER A 226 4.93 -27.40 -55.40
C SER A 226 3.45 -27.33 -55.00
N GLU A 227 2.96 -28.38 -54.34
CA GLU A 227 1.64 -28.41 -53.72
C GLU A 227 1.57 -27.39 -52.59
N ILE A 228 2.51 -27.38 -51.64
CA ILE A 228 2.60 -26.38 -50.55
C ILE A 228 2.54 -24.93 -51.07
N THR A 229 3.16 -24.66 -52.21
CA THR A 229 3.18 -23.32 -52.82
C THR A 229 1.84 -22.95 -53.47
N ARG A 230 1.09 -23.93 -53.99
CA ARG A 230 -0.16 -23.73 -54.76
C ARG A 230 -1.43 -23.92 -53.94
N SER A 231 -1.39 -24.78 -52.92
CA SER A 231 -2.51 -25.06 -52.04
C SER A 231 -2.73 -23.92 -51.05
N GLN A 232 -4.00 -23.65 -50.73
CA GLN A 232 -4.33 -22.99 -49.47
C GLN A 232 -4.04 -24.02 -48.37
N LEU A 233 -2.80 -24.06 -47.89
CA LEU A 233 -2.52 -24.77 -46.64
C LEU A 233 -3.52 -24.28 -45.59
N PRO A 234 -4.10 -25.15 -44.76
CA PRO A 234 -4.96 -24.72 -43.67
C PRO A 234 -4.15 -23.81 -42.75
N MET A 235 -4.39 -22.51 -42.90
CA MET A 235 -3.82 -21.43 -42.11
C MET A 235 -4.18 -21.59 -40.64
N PRO A 236 -3.39 -21.02 -39.71
CA PRO A 236 -3.83 -20.72 -38.36
C PRO A 236 -4.94 -19.65 -38.25
N ALA A 237 -6.05 -19.86 -38.96
CA ALA A 237 -7.35 -20.01 -38.30
C ALA A 237 -7.41 -21.28 -37.42
N SER A 238 -6.42 -22.17 -37.55
CA SER A 238 -6.19 -23.50 -36.99
C SER A 238 -6.32 -23.68 -35.49
N LEU A 239 -5.95 -22.76 -34.59
CA LEU A 239 -6.28 -23.01 -33.18
C LEU A 239 -7.80 -22.96 -33.00
N ARG A 240 -8.45 -21.89 -33.49
CA ARG A 240 -9.91 -21.77 -33.44
C ARG A 240 -10.58 -22.93 -34.18
N GLN A 241 -10.06 -23.32 -35.33
CA GLN A 241 -10.61 -24.42 -36.12
C GLN A 241 -10.44 -25.78 -35.43
N VAL A 242 -9.28 -26.08 -34.85
CA VAL A 242 -9.05 -27.30 -34.04
C VAL A 242 -9.94 -27.31 -32.79
N LEU A 243 -10.09 -26.17 -32.11
CA LEU A 243 -11.03 -26.05 -30.99
C LEU A 243 -12.48 -26.28 -31.47
N LEU A 244 -12.87 -25.76 -32.64
CA LEU A 244 -14.19 -26.00 -33.25
C LEU A 244 -14.38 -27.46 -33.70
N GLU A 245 -13.36 -28.11 -34.24
CA GLU A 245 -13.38 -29.53 -34.65
C GLU A 245 -13.51 -30.46 -33.46
N ARG A 246 -12.87 -30.15 -32.31
CA ARG A 246 -13.11 -30.86 -31.05
C ARG A 246 -14.52 -30.64 -30.49
N LEU A 247 -15.13 -29.47 -30.76
CA LEU A 247 -16.50 -29.15 -30.33
C LEU A 247 -17.58 -29.71 -31.29
N GLN A 248 -17.27 -29.95 -32.56
CA GLN A 248 -18.21 -30.47 -33.57
C GLN A 248 -18.83 -31.84 -33.25
N PRO A 249 -18.09 -32.86 -32.77
CA PRO A 249 -18.66 -34.17 -32.47
C PRO A 249 -19.50 -34.17 -31.18
N LEU A 250 -19.33 -33.16 -30.31
CA LEU A 250 -20.05 -33.09 -29.03
C LEU A 250 -21.54 -32.88 -29.23
N SER A 251 -22.32 -33.55 -28.38
CA SER A 251 -23.76 -33.40 -28.31
C SER A 251 -24.17 -31.96 -27.93
N PRO A 252 -25.40 -31.53 -28.27
CA PRO A 252 -25.92 -30.24 -27.81
C PRO A 252 -25.90 -30.10 -26.28
N HIS A 253 -26.04 -31.22 -25.56
CA HIS A 253 -25.97 -31.28 -24.10
C HIS A 253 -24.55 -30.98 -23.60
N ALA A 254 -23.54 -31.68 -24.13
CA ALA A 254 -22.12 -31.44 -23.84
C ALA A 254 -21.72 -29.97 -24.12
N ARG A 255 -22.12 -29.40 -25.26
CA ARG A 255 -21.85 -27.98 -25.55
C ARG A 255 -22.52 -27.03 -24.57
N SER A 256 -23.73 -27.35 -24.09
CA SER A 256 -24.43 -26.54 -23.10
C SER A 256 -23.73 -26.57 -21.73
N VAL A 257 -23.28 -27.74 -21.29
CA VAL A 257 -22.46 -27.89 -20.07
C VAL A 257 -21.13 -27.13 -20.22
N GLY A 258 -20.46 -27.28 -21.36
CA GLY A 258 -19.21 -26.57 -21.68
C GLY A 258 -19.37 -25.05 -21.64
N ARG A 259 -20.48 -24.50 -22.13
CA ARG A 259 -20.79 -23.06 -22.03
C ARG A 259 -20.91 -22.59 -20.59
N ILE A 260 -21.56 -23.35 -19.71
CA ILE A 260 -21.67 -22.98 -18.29
C ILE A 260 -20.29 -22.97 -17.62
N LEU A 261 -19.47 -23.99 -17.90
CA LEU A 261 -18.08 -24.06 -17.43
C LEU A 261 -17.21 -22.92 -18.02
N ALA A 262 -17.51 -22.49 -19.24
CA ALA A 262 -16.88 -21.32 -19.86
C ALA A 262 -17.26 -20.00 -19.17
N LEU A 263 -18.50 -19.87 -18.68
CA LEU A 263 -18.92 -18.69 -17.92
C LEU A 263 -18.32 -18.64 -16.50
N ALA A 264 -18.00 -19.79 -15.90
CA ALA A 264 -17.46 -19.86 -14.54
C ALA A 264 -16.02 -19.33 -14.43
N ARG A 265 -15.70 -18.58 -13.38
CA ARG A 265 -14.36 -17.99 -13.19
C ARG A 265 -13.32 -18.98 -12.61
N ARG A 266 -13.77 -20.10 -12.06
CA ARG A 266 -12.96 -21.10 -11.36
C ARG A 266 -13.53 -22.50 -11.55
N ARG A 267 -12.85 -23.47 -10.95
CA ARG A 267 -13.40 -24.79 -10.65
C ARG A 267 -14.78 -24.65 -10.04
N VAL A 268 -15.75 -25.33 -10.63
CA VAL A 268 -17.14 -25.34 -10.19
C VAL A 268 -17.36 -26.65 -9.44
N ASP A 269 -17.94 -26.56 -8.24
CA ASP A 269 -18.39 -27.74 -7.51
C ASP A 269 -19.52 -28.40 -8.30
N LEU A 270 -19.51 -29.73 -8.39
CA LEU A 270 -20.49 -30.46 -9.22
C LEU A 270 -21.93 -30.10 -8.84
N ASP A 271 -22.21 -29.93 -7.54
CA ASP A 271 -23.51 -29.45 -7.02
C ASP A 271 -23.94 -28.08 -7.59
N VAL A 272 -22.99 -27.15 -7.74
CA VAL A 272 -23.24 -25.84 -8.34
C VAL A 272 -23.57 -26.00 -9.83
N LEU A 273 -22.84 -26.88 -10.53
CA LEU A 273 -23.09 -27.17 -11.94
C LEU A 273 -24.47 -27.78 -12.15
N VAL A 274 -24.85 -28.77 -11.34
CA VAL A 274 -26.19 -29.40 -11.35
C VAL A 274 -27.28 -28.35 -11.08
N THR A 275 -27.05 -27.43 -10.14
CA THR A 275 -28.03 -26.40 -9.78
C THR A 275 -28.23 -25.33 -10.85
N CYS A 276 -27.18 -24.94 -11.59
CA CYS A 276 -27.27 -23.88 -12.60
C CYS A 276 -27.58 -24.38 -14.02
N CYS A 277 -27.37 -25.67 -14.30
CA CYS A 277 -27.61 -26.23 -15.61
C CYS A 277 -29.11 -26.36 -15.91
N PRO A 278 -29.58 -25.95 -17.09
CA PRO A 278 -30.99 -26.13 -17.48
C PRO A 278 -31.34 -27.58 -17.82
N LEU A 279 -30.35 -28.47 -17.92
CA LEU A 279 -30.54 -29.86 -18.30
C LEU A 279 -30.87 -30.73 -17.07
N PRO A 280 -31.65 -31.81 -17.24
CA PRO A 280 -31.76 -32.84 -16.21
C PRO A 280 -30.39 -33.42 -15.87
N GLU A 281 -30.19 -33.81 -14.61
CA GLU A 281 -28.92 -34.30 -14.07
C GLU A 281 -28.31 -35.44 -14.92
N GLU A 282 -29.13 -36.40 -15.36
CA GLU A 282 -28.70 -37.49 -16.25
C GLU A 282 -28.04 -36.97 -17.54
N ARG A 283 -28.64 -35.95 -18.18
CA ARG A 283 -28.12 -35.36 -19.43
C ARG A 283 -26.92 -34.45 -19.21
N LEU A 284 -26.83 -33.85 -18.03
CA LEU A 284 -25.65 -33.10 -17.63
C LEU A 284 -24.46 -34.04 -17.46
N MET A 285 -24.64 -35.18 -16.80
CA MET A 285 -23.56 -36.15 -16.58
C MET A 285 -23.10 -36.77 -17.89
N GLU A 286 -24.03 -37.18 -18.77
CA GLU A 286 -23.69 -37.63 -20.14
C GLU A 286 -22.86 -36.58 -20.90
N GLY A 287 -23.27 -35.30 -20.82
CA GLY A 287 -22.55 -34.22 -21.48
C GLY A 287 -21.20 -33.88 -20.84
N LEU A 288 -21.05 -34.09 -19.53
CA LEU A 288 -19.80 -33.90 -18.81
C LEU A 288 -18.79 -35.01 -19.16
N ASP A 289 -19.24 -36.26 -19.23
CA ASP A 289 -18.43 -37.40 -19.65
C ASP A 289 -17.89 -37.19 -21.08
N GLU A 290 -18.74 -36.75 -22.02
CA GLU A 290 -18.31 -36.38 -23.38
C GLU A 290 -17.23 -35.29 -23.39
N LEU A 291 -17.32 -34.28 -22.52
CA LEU A 291 -16.35 -33.20 -22.42
C LEU A 291 -15.02 -33.65 -21.80
N VAL A 292 -15.06 -34.59 -20.85
CA VAL A 292 -13.87 -35.20 -20.23
C VAL A 292 -13.16 -36.11 -21.23
N ASP A 293 -13.91 -36.95 -21.95
CA ASP A 293 -13.38 -37.84 -23.00
C ASP A 293 -12.73 -37.04 -24.15
N ALA A 294 -13.26 -35.86 -24.46
CA ALA A 294 -12.68 -34.93 -25.43
C ALA A 294 -11.50 -34.10 -24.89
N GLU A 295 -11.09 -34.33 -23.63
CA GLU A 295 -10.04 -33.60 -22.90
C GLU A 295 -10.29 -32.08 -22.81
N LEU A 296 -11.57 -31.67 -22.86
CA LEU A 296 -11.99 -30.27 -22.78
C LEU A 296 -12.23 -29.83 -21.34
N VAL A 297 -12.59 -30.77 -20.47
CA VAL A 297 -12.85 -30.58 -19.05
C VAL A 297 -11.98 -31.52 -18.24
N THR A 298 -11.45 -31.02 -17.13
CA THR A 298 -10.74 -31.81 -16.13
C THR A 298 -11.59 -31.90 -14.88
N GLU A 299 -11.77 -33.12 -14.39
CA GLU A 299 -12.42 -33.42 -13.11
C GLU A 299 -11.36 -33.66 -12.04
N THR A 300 -11.53 -33.06 -10.87
CA THR A 300 -10.72 -33.33 -9.68
C THR A 300 -11.63 -33.87 -8.59
N ARG A 301 -11.36 -35.10 -8.13
CA ARG A 301 -12.06 -35.71 -7.00
C ARG A 301 -11.18 -35.69 -5.76
N SER A 302 -11.74 -35.26 -4.65
CA SER A 302 -11.17 -35.40 -3.30
C SER A 302 -12.24 -35.94 -2.36
N ASP A 303 -11.85 -36.47 -1.21
CA ASP A 303 -12.72 -37.30 -0.34
C ASP A 303 -14.07 -36.65 0.07
N ASP A 304 -14.22 -35.32 -0.06
CA ASP A 304 -15.46 -34.56 0.23
C ASP A 304 -15.86 -33.52 -0.85
N ASP A 305 -15.11 -33.37 -1.97
CA ASP A 305 -15.31 -32.29 -2.96
C ASP A 305 -15.04 -32.80 -4.40
N GLU A 306 -16.08 -32.81 -5.25
CA GLU A 306 -15.99 -33.06 -6.70
C GLU A 306 -16.06 -31.75 -7.49
N LYS A 307 -14.99 -31.44 -8.23
CA LYS A 307 -14.89 -30.16 -8.95
C LYS A 307 -14.50 -30.34 -10.40
N VAL A 308 -15.06 -29.49 -11.24
CA VAL A 308 -14.86 -29.49 -12.69
C VAL A 308 -14.36 -28.14 -13.18
N GLU A 309 -13.42 -28.13 -14.12
CA GLU A 309 -12.95 -26.92 -14.81
C GLU A 309 -12.64 -27.20 -16.28
N LEU A 310 -12.66 -26.14 -17.10
CA LEU A 310 -12.13 -26.23 -18.46
C LEU A 310 -10.62 -26.48 -18.43
N ALA A 311 -10.16 -27.47 -19.18
CA ALA A 311 -8.77 -27.86 -19.23
C ALA A 311 -7.85 -26.73 -19.73
N HIS A 312 -8.35 -25.89 -20.66
CA HIS A 312 -7.59 -24.77 -21.23
C HIS A 312 -8.45 -23.50 -21.38
N GLY A 313 -7.88 -22.35 -20.99
CA GLY A 313 -8.59 -21.07 -21.01
C GLY A 313 -9.07 -20.58 -22.38
N ARG A 314 -8.45 -21.04 -23.48
CA ARG A 314 -8.84 -20.66 -24.85
C ARG A 314 -10.14 -21.34 -25.33
N PHE A 315 -10.56 -22.45 -24.71
CA PHE A 315 -11.87 -23.06 -25.00
C PHE A 315 -13.03 -22.15 -24.61
N ARG A 316 -12.83 -21.29 -23.60
CA ARG A 316 -13.84 -20.33 -23.15
C ARG A 316 -14.31 -19.42 -24.28
N GLU A 317 -13.36 -18.83 -25.00
CA GLU A 317 -13.67 -17.88 -26.08
C GLU A 317 -14.47 -18.57 -27.20
N VAL A 318 -14.07 -19.78 -27.61
CA VAL A 318 -14.73 -20.53 -28.67
C VAL A 318 -16.11 -21.05 -28.24
N LEU A 319 -16.27 -21.49 -27.00
CA LEU A 319 -17.55 -21.97 -26.46
C LEU A 319 -18.60 -20.85 -26.34
N LEU A 320 -18.15 -19.61 -26.09
CA LEU A 320 -19.00 -18.43 -25.95
C LEU A 320 -19.16 -17.64 -27.25
N GLU A 321 -18.40 -17.97 -28.30
CA GLU A 321 -18.45 -17.29 -29.60
C GLU A 321 -19.82 -17.50 -30.27
N GLY A 322 -20.41 -16.41 -30.78
CA GLY A 322 -21.70 -16.45 -31.47
C GLY A 322 -22.89 -16.74 -30.56
N VAL A 323 -22.69 -16.90 -29.25
CA VAL A 323 -23.77 -17.01 -28.28
C VAL A 323 -24.45 -15.65 -28.14
N ALA A 324 -25.78 -15.63 -28.21
CA ALA A 324 -26.55 -14.40 -28.07
C ALA A 324 -26.30 -13.74 -26.71
N SER A 325 -26.24 -12.41 -26.67
CA SER A 325 -25.98 -11.67 -25.42
C SER A 325 -27.00 -11.95 -24.33
N GLU A 326 -28.26 -12.26 -24.69
CA GLU A 326 -29.31 -12.66 -23.75
C GLU A 326 -29.06 -14.05 -23.13
N GLU A 327 -28.56 -15.01 -23.92
CA GLU A 327 -28.21 -16.35 -23.42
C GLU A 327 -27.00 -16.29 -22.49
N LEU A 328 -26.00 -15.45 -22.80
CA LEU A 328 -24.87 -15.19 -21.91
C LEU A 328 -25.31 -14.58 -20.59
N ARG A 329 -26.16 -13.54 -20.63
CA ARG A 329 -26.73 -12.91 -19.41
C ARG A 329 -27.46 -13.92 -18.55
N GLU A 330 -28.30 -14.74 -19.16
CA GLU A 330 -29.08 -15.77 -18.47
C GLU A 330 -28.19 -16.89 -17.90
N GLY A 331 -27.09 -17.24 -18.59
CA GLY A 331 -26.06 -18.13 -18.08
C GLY A 331 -25.37 -17.56 -16.83
N HIS A 332 -24.91 -16.30 -16.88
CA HIS A 332 -24.33 -15.63 -15.72
C HIS A 332 -25.31 -15.53 -14.55
N ARG A 333 -26.59 -15.25 -14.82
CA ARG A 333 -27.64 -15.17 -13.78
C ARG A 333 -27.79 -16.50 -13.04
N ARG A 334 -27.98 -17.61 -13.78
CA ARG A 334 -28.15 -18.95 -13.20
C ARG A 334 -26.94 -19.39 -12.40
N LEU A 335 -25.75 -19.16 -12.94
CA LEU A 335 -24.51 -19.51 -12.25
C LEU A 335 -24.31 -18.67 -10.98
N GLY A 336 -24.54 -17.36 -11.03
CA GLY A 336 -24.49 -16.48 -9.86
C GLY A 336 -25.49 -16.89 -8.78
N GLU A 337 -26.72 -17.24 -9.15
CA GLU A 337 -27.73 -17.74 -8.21
C GLU A 337 -27.39 -19.10 -7.60
N ALA A 338 -26.80 -20.02 -8.37
CA ALA A 338 -26.35 -21.31 -7.86
C ALA A 338 -25.20 -21.14 -6.87
N LEU A 339 -24.19 -20.31 -7.20
CA LEU A 339 -23.09 -19.96 -6.31
C LEU A 339 -23.58 -19.31 -5.02
N GLU A 340 -24.52 -18.36 -5.12
CA GLU A 340 -25.14 -17.70 -3.97
C GLU A 340 -25.86 -18.69 -3.05
N ARG A 341 -26.60 -19.67 -3.60
CA ARG A 341 -27.28 -20.71 -2.81
C ARG A 341 -26.30 -21.67 -2.15
N HIS A 342 -25.33 -22.19 -2.91
CA HIS A 342 -24.36 -23.16 -2.43
C HIS A 342 -23.46 -22.57 -1.32
N HIS A 343 -23.08 -21.30 -1.45
CA HIS A 343 -22.22 -20.61 -0.47
C HIS A 343 -22.99 -19.72 0.51
N ARG A 344 -24.27 -19.99 0.80
CA ARG A 344 -25.11 -19.14 1.68
C ARG A 344 -24.48 -18.87 3.06
N GLY A 345 -23.71 -19.82 3.61
CA GLY A 345 -22.99 -19.66 4.88
C GLY A 345 -21.59 -19.01 4.78
N ARG A 346 -21.09 -18.76 3.56
CA ARG A 346 -19.74 -18.25 3.28
C ARG A 346 -19.73 -17.20 2.15
N LEU A 347 -20.82 -16.45 1.96
CA LEU A 347 -20.94 -15.42 0.93
C LEU A 347 -19.78 -14.40 0.90
N PRO A 348 -19.25 -13.91 2.05
CA PRO A 348 -18.11 -12.99 2.02
C PRO A 348 -16.87 -13.55 1.33
N ALA A 349 -16.75 -14.88 1.24
CA ALA A 349 -15.65 -15.57 0.57
C ALA A 349 -15.88 -15.76 -0.93
N ILE A 350 -16.98 -15.27 -1.52
CA ILE A 350 -17.27 -15.34 -2.97
C ILE A 350 -17.82 -14.01 -3.55
N VAL A 351 -17.81 -12.93 -2.77
CA VAL A 351 -18.47 -11.66 -3.09
C VAL A 351 -18.02 -11.04 -4.42
N GLU A 352 -16.71 -11.06 -4.72
CA GLU A 352 -16.17 -10.46 -5.95
C GLU A 352 -16.53 -11.28 -7.20
N GLU A 353 -16.78 -12.59 -7.03
CA GLU A 353 -17.28 -13.44 -8.10
C GLU A 353 -18.78 -13.21 -8.33
N LEU A 354 -19.57 -13.13 -7.26
CA LEU A 354 -21.00 -12.83 -7.36
C LEU A 354 -21.24 -11.47 -8.01
N ALA A 355 -20.50 -10.43 -7.60
CA ALA A 355 -20.55 -9.10 -8.22
C ALA A 355 -20.37 -9.19 -9.73
N TRP A 356 -19.31 -9.89 -10.17
CA TRP A 356 -19.00 -10.06 -11.58
C TRP A 356 -20.09 -10.79 -12.37
N HIS A 357 -20.61 -11.92 -11.86
CA HIS A 357 -21.69 -12.64 -12.55
C HIS A 357 -22.95 -11.78 -12.66
N PHE A 358 -23.34 -11.07 -11.60
CA PHE A 358 -24.56 -10.26 -11.65
C PHE A 358 -24.40 -8.99 -12.49
N GLU A 359 -23.20 -8.42 -12.61
CA GLU A 359 -22.90 -7.36 -13.58
C GLU A 359 -23.06 -7.86 -15.02
N HIS A 360 -22.46 -9.03 -15.34
CA HIS A 360 -22.54 -9.60 -16.69
C HIS A 360 -23.94 -10.14 -17.02
N ALA A 361 -24.72 -10.51 -16.01
CA ALA A 361 -26.12 -10.87 -16.13
C ALA A 361 -27.06 -9.67 -16.33
N ALA A 362 -26.54 -8.43 -16.20
CA ALA A 362 -27.34 -7.20 -16.17
C ALA A 362 -28.45 -7.25 -15.09
N VAL A 363 -28.09 -7.74 -13.90
CA VAL A 363 -28.97 -7.75 -12.71
C VAL A 363 -28.45 -6.69 -11.73
N PRO A 364 -28.78 -5.40 -11.95
CA PRO A 364 -28.15 -4.28 -11.25
C PRO A 364 -28.34 -4.34 -9.73
N THR A 365 -29.47 -4.88 -9.27
CA THR A 365 -29.78 -5.00 -7.84
C THR A 365 -28.79 -5.86 -7.07
N LYS A 366 -28.49 -7.06 -7.56
CA LYS A 366 -27.51 -7.96 -6.95
C LYS A 366 -26.08 -7.49 -7.21
N ALA A 367 -25.79 -7.05 -8.43
CA ALA A 367 -24.49 -6.52 -8.81
C ALA A 367 -24.05 -5.38 -7.88
N TYR A 368 -24.91 -4.37 -7.70
CA TYR A 368 -24.68 -3.26 -6.78
C TYR A 368 -24.36 -3.74 -5.36
N LEU A 369 -25.22 -4.58 -4.77
CA LEU A 369 -25.04 -5.05 -3.39
C LEU A 369 -23.70 -5.80 -3.19
N TYR A 370 -23.31 -6.65 -4.14
CA TYR A 370 -22.07 -7.39 -4.04
C TYR A 370 -20.83 -6.53 -4.31
N LEU A 371 -20.90 -5.52 -5.20
CA LEU A 371 -19.81 -4.56 -5.37
C LEU A 371 -19.58 -3.71 -4.12
N VAL A 372 -20.65 -3.26 -3.45
CA VAL A 372 -20.55 -2.52 -2.18
C VAL A 372 -19.86 -3.38 -1.12
N LEU A 373 -20.31 -4.62 -0.95
CA LEU A 373 -19.72 -5.55 0.03
C LEU A 373 -18.25 -5.89 -0.31
N ALA A 374 -17.90 -6.01 -1.59
CA ALA A 374 -16.51 -6.18 -2.01
C ALA A 374 -15.66 -4.95 -1.64
N GLY A 375 -16.16 -3.74 -1.92
CA GLY A 375 -15.49 -2.49 -1.56
C GLY A 375 -15.24 -2.34 -0.06
N GLU A 376 -16.24 -2.62 0.78
CA GLU A 376 -16.10 -2.60 2.24
C GLU A 376 -15.02 -3.57 2.74
N ARG A 377 -14.94 -4.77 2.16
CA ARG A 377 -13.92 -5.76 2.52
C ARG A 377 -12.52 -5.34 2.08
N HIS A 378 -12.40 -4.75 0.89
CA HIS A 378 -11.14 -4.17 0.44
C HIS A 378 -10.69 -3.05 1.38
N LEU A 379 -11.61 -2.16 1.80
CA LEU A 379 -11.29 -1.08 2.74
C LEU A 379 -10.80 -1.62 4.10
N GLN A 380 -11.47 -2.64 4.65
CA GLN A 380 -11.06 -3.29 5.91
C GLN A 380 -9.65 -3.91 5.85
N ARG A 381 -9.19 -4.23 4.64
CA ARG A 381 -7.87 -4.81 4.37
C ARG A 381 -6.86 -3.78 3.85
N SER A 382 -7.20 -2.49 3.84
CA SER A 382 -6.35 -1.42 3.31
C SER A 382 -6.00 -1.57 1.82
N LEU A 383 -6.86 -2.24 1.06
CA LEU A 383 -6.80 -2.37 -0.40
C LEU A 383 -7.56 -1.21 -1.05
N TYR A 384 -7.02 -0.01 -0.91
CA TYR A 384 -7.75 1.23 -1.23
C TYR A 384 -8.06 1.38 -2.73
N VAL A 385 -7.16 0.93 -3.61
CA VAL A 385 -7.36 0.99 -5.07
C VAL A 385 -8.52 0.09 -5.49
N GLU A 386 -8.53 -1.16 -5.03
CA GLU A 386 -9.59 -2.13 -5.32
C GLU A 386 -10.93 -1.76 -4.70
N CYS A 387 -10.88 -1.11 -3.52
CA CYS A 387 -12.06 -0.51 -2.89
C CYS A 387 -12.67 0.55 -3.81
N ILE A 388 -11.89 1.54 -4.24
CA ILE A 388 -12.35 2.61 -5.14
C ILE A 388 -12.93 2.02 -6.43
N GLN A 389 -12.23 1.08 -7.07
CA GLN A 389 -12.69 0.45 -8.32
C GLN A 389 -14.05 -0.25 -8.15
N SER A 390 -14.25 -0.96 -7.04
CA SER A 390 -15.50 -1.68 -6.76
C SER A 390 -16.64 -0.70 -6.45
N LEU A 391 -16.38 0.35 -5.68
CA LEU A 391 -17.39 1.34 -5.31
C LEU A 391 -17.77 2.26 -6.47
N GLU A 392 -16.85 2.63 -7.37
CA GLU A 392 -17.16 3.42 -8.57
C GLU A 392 -18.02 2.65 -9.56
N ARG A 393 -17.78 1.34 -9.72
CA ARG A 393 -18.67 0.44 -10.47
C ARG A 393 -20.04 0.34 -9.81
N ALA A 394 -20.10 0.24 -8.48
CA ALA A 394 -21.37 0.25 -7.75
C ALA A 394 -22.15 1.56 -8.00
N LEU A 395 -21.49 2.72 -7.94
CA LEU A 395 -22.10 4.02 -8.22
C LEU A 395 -22.65 4.12 -9.64
N THR A 396 -22.02 3.46 -10.61
CA THR A 396 -22.51 3.39 -12.01
C THR A 396 -23.83 2.62 -12.11
N LEU A 397 -24.02 1.57 -11.30
CA LEU A 397 -25.22 0.72 -11.30
C LEU A 397 -26.32 1.22 -10.37
N GLU A 398 -26.02 2.14 -9.46
CA GLU A 398 -26.96 2.61 -8.44
C GLU A 398 -28.29 3.15 -9.00
N PRO A 399 -28.32 3.96 -10.08
CA PRO A 399 -29.57 4.49 -10.62
C PRO A 399 -30.54 3.42 -11.09
N GLU A 400 -30.04 2.29 -11.60
CA GLU A 400 -30.86 1.15 -12.02
C GLU A 400 -31.23 0.28 -10.81
N ALA A 401 -30.25 -0.03 -9.95
CA ALA A 401 -30.43 -0.90 -8.79
C ALA A 401 -31.48 -0.34 -7.81
N ARG A 402 -31.48 0.98 -7.58
CA ARG A 402 -32.38 1.62 -6.62
C ARG A 402 -33.86 1.52 -7.00
N THR A 403 -34.19 1.30 -8.26
CA THR A 403 -35.59 1.17 -8.71
C THR A 403 -36.30 -0.06 -8.12
N TYR A 404 -35.54 -1.02 -7.58
CA TYR A 404 -36.03 -2.25 -6.97
C TYR A 404 -35.77 -2.31 -5.46
N LEU A 405 -35.22 -1.25 -4.86
CA LEU A 405 -34.98 -1.13 -3.43
C LEU A 405 -36.03 -0.22 -2.80
N LEU A 406 -36.29 -0.41 -1.50
CA LEU A 406 -37.00 0.61 -0.74
C LEU A 406 -36.15 1.89 -0.74
N LEU A 407 -36.79 3.05 -0.99
CA LEU A 407 -36.06 4.32 -1.21
C LEU A 407 -35.11 4.65 -0.05
N ASP A 408 -35.57 4.50 1.19
CA ASP A 408 -34.77 4.74 2.39
C ASP A 408 -33.56 3.80 2.49
N ASP A 409 -33.70 2.55 2.06
CA ASP A 409 -32.59 1.59 2.04
C ASP A 409 -31.59 1.89 0.92
N ALA A 410 -32.08 2.36 -0.24
CA ALA A 410 -31.23 2.78 -1.34
C ALA A 410 -30.37 3.99 -0.96
N ASP A 411 -30.99 5.03 -0.40
CA ASP A 411 -30.29 6.25 0.02
C ASP A 411 -29.30 5.97 1.16
N ARG A 412 -29.68 5.15 2.15
CA ARG A 412 -28.77 4.75 3.23
C ARG A 412 -27.51 4.05 2.68
N ARG A 413 -27.70 3.08 1.77
CA ARG A 413 -26.58 2.36 1.15
C ARG A 413 -25.71 3.29 0.30
N LEU A 414 -26.32 4.16 -0.49
CA LEU A 414 -25.57 5.13 -1.29
C LEU A 414 -24.71 6.04 -0.42
N ALA A 415 -25.23 6.50 0.73
CA ALA A 415 -24.45 7.28 1.69
C ALA A 415 -23.25 6.48 2.24
N GLU A 416 -23.44 5.19 2.56
CA GLU A 416 -22.36 4.31 3.03
C GLU A 416 -21.29 4.03 1.97
N VAL A 417 -21.68 3.94 0.69
CA VAL A 417 -20.76 3.85 -0.44
C VAL A 417 -19.86 5.08 -0.53
N TRP A 418 -20.45 6.27 -0.48
CA TRP A 418 -19.69 7.52 -0.50
C TRP A 418 -18.78 7.69 0.73
N LEU A 419 -19.24 7.24 1.90
CA LEU A 419 -18.43 7.22 3.11
C LEU A 419 -17.21 6.30 2.97
N SER A 420 -17.40 5.09 2.43
CA SER A 420 -16.31 4.14 2.21
C SER A 420 -15.33 4.61 1.15
N LEU A 421 -15.83 5.30 0.11
CA LEU A 421 -15.00 5.91 -0.93
C LEU A 421 -14.13 7.04 -0.34
N SER A 422 -14.68 7.88 0.54
CA SER A 422 -13.92 8.93 1.24
C SER A 422 -12.74 8.35 2.02
N ARG A 423 -12.97 7.28 2.79
CA ARG A 423 -11.94 6.60 3.57
C ARG A 423 -10.85 5.98 2.70
N ALA A 424 -11.23 5.38 1.56
CA ALA A 424 -10.27 4.81 0.62
C ALA A 424 -9.40 5.89 -0.05
N ARG A 425 -10.02 7.01 -0.46
CA ARG A 425 -9.32 8.18 -1.04
C ARG A 425 -8.37 8.82 -0.03
N HIS A 426 -8.80 8.96 1.23
CA HIS A 426 -7.92 9.38 2.32
C HIS A 426 -6.72 8.44 2.49
N GLY A 427 -6.96 7.12 2.49
CA GLY A 427 -5.90 6.11 2.57
C GLY A 427 -4.89 6.15 1.42
N LEU A 428 -5.24 6.70 0.26
CA LEU A 428 -4.33 6.95 -0.86
C LEU A 428 -3.61 8.30 -0.79
N GLY A 429 -3.89 9.13 0.22
CA GLY A 429 -3.35 10.49 0.30
C GLY A 429 -4.03 11.48 -0.65
N GLU A 430 -5.32 11.28 -0.93
CA GLU A 430 -6.13 12.18 -1.78
C GLU A 430 -7.14 12.96 -0.92
N PRO A 431 -6.72 14.00 -0.17
CA PRO A 431 -7.56 14.64 0.84
C PRO A 431 -8.75 15.42 0.23
N GLU A 432 -8.58 16.13 -0.89
CA GLU A 432 -9.70 16.85 -1.52
C GLU A 432 -10.76 15.90 -2.10
N PRO A 433 -10.41 14.84 -2.86
CA PRO A 433 -11.36 13.80 -3.25
C PRO A 433 -12.06 13.14 -2.05
N ALA A 434 -11.35 12.92 -0.94
CA ALA A 434 -11.94 12.38 0.28
C ALA A 434 -13.02 13.30 0.88
N VAL A 435 -12.75 14.61 0.98
CA VAL A 435 -13.71 15.63 1.44
C VAL A 435 -14.93 15.69 0.51
N GLN A 436 -14.72 15.63 -0.81
CA GLN A 436 -15.82 15.63 -1.79
C GLN A 436 -16.73 14.42 -1.61
N ALA A 437 -16.17 13.21 -1.48
CA ALA A 437 -16.93 11.99 -1.31
C ALA A 437 -17.79 12.01 -0.03
N VAL A 438 -17.22 12.38 1.12
CA VAL A 438 -18.00 12.44 2.38
C VAL A 438 -19.03 13.58 2.38
N THR A 439 -18.80 14.66 1.63
CA THR A 439 -19.79 15.72 1.42
C THR A 439 -21.01 15.21 0.65
N GLN A 440 -20.81 14.32 -0.34
CA GLN A 440 -21.93 13.63 -1.02
C GLN A 440 -22.68 12.74 -0.05
N ALA A 441 -21.97 11.93 0.75
CA ALA A 441 -22.56 11.10 1.79
C ALA A 441 -23.44 11.92 2.74
N GLN A 442 -22.96 13.09 3.18
CA GLN A 442 -23.71 13.97 4.09
C GLN A 442 -25.00 14.49 3.48
N ARG A 443 -24.99 14.86 2.20
CA ARG A 443 -26.21 15.34 1.52
C ARG A 443 -27.30 14.26 1.54
N ILE A 444 -26.91 13.01 1.32
CA ILE A 444 -27.83 11.87 1.30
C ILE A 444 -28.31 11.53 2.71
N ALA A 445 -27.41 11.48 3.69
CA ALA A 445 -27.75 11.17 5.09
C ALA A 445 -28.83 12.10 5.66
N ARG A 446 -28.77 13.41 5.34
CA ARG A 446 -29.79 14.39 5.75
C ARG A 446 -31.18 14.12 5.17
N MET A 447 -31.27 13.43 4.04
CA MET A 447 -32.56 13.01 3.46
C MET A 447 -33.10 11.77 4.16
N VAL A 448 -32.22 10.82 4.47
CA VAL A 448 -32.55 9.57 5.18
C VAL A 448 -33.01 9.82 6.63
N LYS A 449 -32.48 10.87 7.28
CA LYS A 449 -32.77 11.24 8.68
C LYS A 449 -32.51 10.09 9.67
N ASP A 450 -31.47 9.29 9.40
CA ASP A 450 -30.97 8.27 10.32
C ASP A 450 -29.85 8.89 11.18
N PRO A 451 -30.09 9.14 12.48
CA PRO A 451 -29.10 9.80 13.34
C PRO A 451 -27.81 8.98 13.53
N ARG A 452 -27.85 7.64 13.38
CA ARG A 452 -26.62 6.82 13.45
C ARG A 452 -25.74 7.05 12.22
N LEU A 453 -26.36 7.11 11.04
CA LEU A 453 -25.68 7.38 9.78
C LEU A 453 -25.16 8.83 9.74
N GLU A 454 -25.98 9.79 10.16
CA GLU A 454 -25.60 11.20 10.28
C GLU A 454 -24.38 11.39 11.20
N SER A 455 -24.38 10.71 12.36
CA SER A 455 -23.24 10.74 13.28
C SER A 455 -21.95 10.24 12.64
N ARG A 456 -21.98 9.05 12.00
CA ARG A 456 -20.82 8.45 11.34
C ARG A 456 -20.25 9.33 10.23
N ILE A 457 -21.12 9.92 9.41
CA ILE A 457 -20.71 10.76 8.28
C ILE A 457 -20.21 12.12 8.73
N ALA A 458 -20.86 12.73 9.72
CA ALA A 458 -20.40 13.99 10.30
C ALA A 458 -19.04 13.82 11.01
N ALA A 459 -18.80 12.68 11.68
CA ALA A 459 -17.51 12.37 12.27
C ALA A 459 -16.41 12.25 11.21
N GLU A 460 -16.68 11.53 10.11
CA GLU A 460 -15.73 11.40 9.00
C GLU A 460 -15.45 12.75 8.33
N LEU A 461 -16.48 13.53 8.00
CA LEU A 461 -16.31 14.85 7.38
C LEU A 461 -15.50 15.77 8.31
N GLY A 462 -15.76 15.73 9.61
CA GLY A 462 -14.97 16.46 10.60
C GLY A 462 -13.49 16.09 10.58
N SER A 463 -13.17 14.79 10.53
CA SER A 463 -11.79 14.30 10.40
C SER A 463 -11.13 14.77 9.11
N GLN A 464 -11.81 14.64 7.97
CA GLN A 464 -11.25 15.07 6.67
C GLN A 464 -11.08 16.60 6.58
N LEU A 465 -11.99 17.38 7.14
CA LEU A 465 -11.87 18.85 7.21
C LEU A 465 -10.69 19.29 8.08
N ARG A 466 -10.43 18.59 9.19
CA ARG A 466 -9.26 18.84 10.03
C ARG A 466 -7.96 18.63 9.25
N GLN A 467 -7.88 17.55 8.47
CA GLN A 467 -6.70 17.22 7.65
C GLN A 467 -6.39 18.29 6.59
N VAL A 468 -7.40 18.95 6.02
CA VAL A 468 -7.22 20.08 5.10
C VAL A 468 -7.18 21.45 5.79
N GLY A 469 -7.04 21.49 7.13
CA GLY A 469 -6.88 22.72 7.92
C GLY A 469 -8.15 23.53 8.17
N LYS A 470 -9.35 23.03 7.82
CA LYS A 470 -10.63 23.72 8.01
C LYS A 470 -11.21 23.47 9.40
N LEU A 471 -10.52 23.98 10.44
CA LEU A 471 -10.80 23.65 11.84
C LEU A 471 -12.20 24.06 12.32
N ASP A 472 -12.71 25.23 11.94
CA ASP A 472 -14.04 25.70 12.36
C ASP A 472 -15.16 24.82 11.79
N GLU A 473 -15.06 24.49 10.49
CA GLU A 473 -16.00 23.58 9.83
C GLU A 473 -15.90 22.17 10.46
N ALA A 474 -14.68 21.69 10.72
CA ALA A 474 -14.45 20.41 11.38
C ALA A 474 -15.11 20.34 12.76
N GLN A 475 -14.92 21.38 13.59
CA GLN A 475 -15.52 21.46 14.92
C GLN A 475 -17.04 21.40 14.87
N ALA A 476 -17.67 22.12 13.93
CA ALA A 476 -19.12 22.11 13.76
C ALA A 476 -19.64 20.70 13.40
N GLN A 477 -18.97 20.01 12.47
CA GLN A 477 -19.36 18.66 12.07
C GLN A 477 -19.19 17.64 13.21
N LEU A 478 -18.11 17.73 13.97
CA LEU A 478 -17.83 16.81 15.08
C LEU A 478 -18.80 16.99 16.24
N ARG A 479 -19.23 18.22 16.53
CA ARG A 479 -20.30 18.48 17.51
C ARG A 479 -21.63 17.90 17.05
N ALA A 480 -22.01 18.12 15.80
CA ALA A 480 -23.21 17.50 15.23
C ALA A 480 -23.13 15.96 15.27
N ALA A 481 -21.95 15.38 15.06
CA ALA A 481 -21.75 13.94 15.15
C ALA A 481 -21.99 13.40 16.57
N ILE A 482 -21.51 14.11 17.60
CA ILE A 482 -21.71 13.76 19.01
C ILE A 482 -23.19 13.89 19.38
N GLU A 483 -23.84 14.99 19.00
CA GLU A 483 -25.27 15.22 19.28
C GLU A 483 -26.14 14.13 18.65
N ALA A 484 -25.87 13.76 17.40
CA ALA A 484 -26.56 12.68 16.70
C ALA A 484 -26.31 11.30 17.37
N ALA A 485 -25.08 11.02 17.81
CA ALA A 485 -24.76 9.81 18.57
C ALA A 485 -25.50 9.76 19.91
N GLU A 486 -25.51 10.85 20.68
CA GLU A 486 -26.18 10.94 21.97
C GLU A 486 -27.71 10.75 21.84
N ALA A 487 -28.32 11.33 20.79
CA ALA A 487 -29.74 11.16 20.50
C ALA A 487 -30.14 9.70 20.24
N THR A 488 -29.20 8.86 19.77
CA THR A 488 -29.46 7.43 19.53
C THR A 488 -29.33 6.56 20.78
N GLY A 489 -28.64 7.05 21.82
CA GLY A 489 -28.22 6.27 22.98
C GLY A 489 -27.13 5.23 22.69
N ASP A 490 -26.61 5.14 21.46
CA ASP A 490 -25.58 4.18 21.07
C ASP A 490 -24.18 4.69 21.42
N GLN A 491 -23.62 4.17 22.51
CA GLN A 491 -22.31 4.57 23.00
C GLN A 491 -21.16 4.21 22.04
N ASN A 492 -21.35 3.27 21.11
CA ASN A 492 -20.32 2.87 20.15
C ASN A 492 -20.00 3.97 19.13
N LEU A 493 -20.89 4.95 18.95
CA LEU A 493 -20.73 6.04 17.99
C LEU A 493 -19.92 7.22 18.54
N LEU A 494 -19.74 7.31 19.85
CA LEU A 494 -19.12 8.46 20.53
C LEU A 494 -17.57 8.52 20.46
N PRO A 495 -16.81 7.41 20.53
CA PRO A 495 -15.36 7.50 20.70
C PRO A 495 -14.63 8.25 19.57
N ILE A 496 -14.98 7.98 18.31
CA ILE A 496 -14.33 8.61 17.14
C ILE A 496 -14.55 10.13 17.11
N PRO A 497 -15.79 10.66 17.11
CA PRO A 497 -15.99 12.10 17.06
C PRO A 497 -15.47 12.82 18.31
N LEU A 498 -15.48 12.18 19.49
CA LEU A 498 -14.83 12.73 20.69
C LEU A 498 -13.31 12.85 20.53
N TYR A 499 -12.66 11.83 19.97
CA TYR A 499 -11.23 11.88 19.71
C TYR A 499 -10.86 12.99 18.74
N GLU A 500 -11.56 13.06 17.61
CA GLU A 500 -11.31 14.06 16.58
C GLU A 500 -11.61 15.47 17.06
N LEU A 501 -12.69 15.66 17.85
CA LEU A 501 -13.01 16.98 18.42
C LEU A 501 -11.93 17.42 19.41
N GLY A 502 -11.40 16.50 20.22
CA GLY A 502 -10.25 16.79 21.07
C GLY A 502 -9.03 17.25 20.26
N GLY A 503 -8.78 16.62 19.10
CA GLY A 503 -7.73 17.03 18.16
C GLY A 503 -7.94 18.43 17.57
N VAL A 504 -9.16 18.76 17.14
CA VAL A 504 -9.51 20.11 16.63
C VAL A 504 -9.35 21.17 17.71
N LEU A 505 -9.83 20.91 18.93
CA LEU A 505 -9.73 21.83 20.06
C LEU A 505 -8.28 22.04 20.50
N TRP A 506 -7.47 20.98 20.48
CA TRP A 506 -6.03 21.07 20.73
C TRP A 506 -5.32 21.94 19.68
N SER A 507 -5.62 21.74 18.39
CA SER A 507 -5.09 22.59 17.32
C SER A 507 -5.54 24.06 17.44
N GLY A 508 -6.70 24.30 18.07
CA GLY A 508 -7.20 25.64 18.41
C GLY A 508 -6.68 26.21 19.75
N GLY A 509 -5.86 25.46 20.50
CA GLY A 509 -5.29 25.87 21.79
C GLY A 509 -6.18 25.63 23.02
N ASP A 510 -7.41 25.14 22.87
CA ASP A 510 -8.30 24.84 24.01
C ASP A 510 -7.97 23.46 24.62
N LEU A 511 -6.88 23.43 25.38
CA LEU A 511 -6.38 22.22 26.03
C LEU A 511 -7.35 21.64 27.07
N ALA A 512 -8.16 22.48 27.72
CA ALA A 512 -9.10 22.04 28.75
C ALA A 512 -10.27 21.26 28.15
N SER A 513 -10.86 21.80 27.08
CA SER A 513 -11.93 21.09 26.35
C SER A 513 -11.39 19.86 25.62
N ALA A 514 -10.18 19.93 25.06
CA ALA A 514 -9.53 18.76 24.44
C ALA A 514 -9.37 17.60 25.44
N GLU A 515 -8.92 17.88 26.66
CA GLU A 515 -8.81 16.89 27.73
C GLU A 515 -10.14 16.23 28.08
N LEU A 516 -11.20 17.04 28.21
CA LEU A 516 -12.53 16.55 28.53
C LEU A 516 -12.99 15.52 27.49
N HIS A 517 -12.83 15.84 26.20
CA HIS A 517 -13.26 14.96 25.12
C HIS A 517 -12.38 13.71 24.99
N TRP A 518 -11.06 13.81 25.13
CA TRP A 518 -10.16 12.64 25.08
C TRP A 518 -10.34 11.71 26.28
N ARG A 519 -10.56 12.24 27.50
CA ARG A 519 -10.90 11.40 28.66
C ARG A 519 -12.23 10.68 28.47
N ARG A 520 -13.24 11.39 27.93
CA ARG A 520 -14.54 10.80 27.62
C ARG A 520 -14.43 9.72 26.54
N CYS A 521 -13.64 9.96 25.48
CA CYS A 521 -13.31 8.97 24.46
C CYS A 521 -12.70 7.71 25.08
N LEU A 522 -11.66 7.87 25.91
CA LEU A 522 -10.98 6.76 26.57
C LEU A 522 -11.94 5.96 27.49
N GLN A 523 -12.74 6.66 28.28
CA GLN A 523 -13.70 6.02 29.19
C GLN A 523 -14.76 5.20 28.42
N ILE A 524 -15.37 5.79 27.41
CA ILE A 524 -16.44 5.13 26.64
C ILE A 524 -15.86 3.96 25.84
N SER A 525 -14.73 4.16 25.17
CA SER A 525 -14.08 3.09 24.38
C SER A 525 -13.71 1.88 25.23
N GLN A 526 -13.24 2.08 26.48
CA GLN A 526 -13.02 0.99 27.43
C GLN A 526 -14.32 0.29 27.86
N GLN A 527 -15.41 1.04 28.03
CA GLN A 527 -16.72 0.48 28.42
C GLN A 527 -17.32 -0.39 27.32
N VAL A 528 -17.21 0.03 26.06
CA VAL A 528 -17.76 -0.71 24.91
C VAL A 528 -16.80 -1.75 24.33
N GLY A 529 -15.55 -1.81 24.82
CA GLY A 529 -14.54 -2.75 24.34
C GLY A 529 -13.89 -2.36 23.00
N ASP A 530 -13.93 -1.09 22.60
CA ASP A 530 -13.26 -0.59 21.41
C ASP A 530 -11.78 -0.29 21.72
N GLU A 531 -10.93 -1.30 21.51
CA GLU A 531 -9.48 -1.18 21.73
C GLU A 531 -8.82 -0.14 20.80
N ARG A 532 -9.33 0.05 19.58
CA ARG A 532 -8.76 1.00 18.61
C ARG A 532 -8.95 2.42 19.10
N SER A 533 -10.17 2.77 19.52
CA SER A 533 -10.45 4.09 20.08
C SER A 533 -9.83 4.26 21.47
N THR A 534 -9.64 3.19 22.24
CA THR A 534 -8.90 3.23 23.51
C THR A 534 -7.45 3.69 23.27
N ALA A 535 -6.77 3.12 22.27
CA ALA A 535 -5.41 3.52 21.91
C ALA A 535 -5.33 4.98 21.41
N ARG A 536 -6.32 5.42 20.62
CA ARG A 536 -6.45 6.83 20.22
C ARG A 536 -6.63 7.75 21.42
N GLY A 537 -7.48 7.38 22.38
CA GLY A 537 -7.68 8.12 23.63
C GLY A 537 -6.39 8.27 24.42
N PHE A 538 -5.58 7.21 24.55
CA PHE A 538 -4.24 7.30 25.14
C PHE A 538 -3.33 8.26 24.37
N ASN A 539 -3.29 8.16 23.03
CA ASN A 539 -2.47 9.05 22.21
C ASN A 539 -2.87 10.53 22.38
N GLY A 540 -4.17 10.84 22.41
CA GLY A 540 -4.66 12.20 22.68
C GLY A 540 -4.23 12.72 24.05
N LEU A 541 -4.40 11.91 25.12
CA LEU A 541 -3.94 12.31 26.46
C LEU A 541 -2.42 12.45 26.55
N ALA A 542 -1.65 11.71 25.75
CA ALA A 542 -0.21 11.91 25.65
C ALA A 542 0.16 13.25 25.02
N ILE A 543 -0.50 13.64 23.92
CA ILE A 543 -0.30 14.93 23.26
C ILE A 543 -0.61 16.09 24.22
N LEU A 544 -1.68 15.95 25.00
CA LEU A 544 -2.00 16.90 26.06
C LEU A 544 -0.92 16.98 27.15
N ALA A 545 -0.41 15.84 27.60
CA ALA A 545 0.66 15.78 28.59
C ALA A 545 1.96 16.41 28.04
N LEU A 546 2.30 16.20 26.76
CA LEU A 546 3.42 16.87 26.08
C LEU A 546 3.22 18.40 26.05
N SER A 547 2.01 18.84 25.70
CA SER A 547 1.64 20.27 25.65
C SER A 547 1.72 20.95 27.03
N ARG A 548 1.65 20.17 28.12
CA ARG A 548 1.80 20.64 29.51
C ARG A 548 3.18 20.37 30.12
N GLY A 549 4.09 19.77 29.35
CA GLY A 549 5.42 19.42 29.83
C GLY A 549 5.48 18.22 30.80
N GLN A 550 4.40 17.44 30.90
CA GLN A 550 4.25 16.28 31.80
C GLN A 550 4.87 15.01 31.19
N GLN A 551 6.20 14.96 31.11
CA GLN A 551 6.94 13.94 30.34
C GLN A 551 6.65 12.49 30.76
N LEU A 552 6.49 12.22 32.07
CA LEU A 552 6.26 10.86 32.55
C LEU A 552 4.89 10.31 32.13
N GLU A 553 3.84 11.13 32.26
CA GLU A 553 2.48 10.76 31.86
C GLU A 553 2.38 10.64 30.33
N ALA A 554 2.99 11.58 29.59
CA ALA A 554 3.06 11.51 28.13
C ALA A 554 3.68 10.19 27.67
N ARG A 555 4.85 9.83 28.21
CA ARG A 555 5.54 8.58 27.88
C ARG A 555 4.67 7.35 28.16
N LYS A 556 4.04 7.29 29.34
CA LYS A 556 3.18 6.17 29.75
C LYS A 556 2.04 5.96 28.76
N HIS A 557 1.34 7.04 28.39
CA HIS A 557 0.23 6.97 27.45
C HIS A 557 0.68 6.60 26.03
N LEU A 558 1.82 7.11 25.56
CA LEU A 558 2.38 6.72 24.25
C LEU A 558 2.78 5.25 24.20
N GLU A 559 3.43 4.73 25.25
CA GLU A 559 3.79 3.31 25.34
C GLU A 559 2.54 2.42 25.35
N GLN A 560 1.47 2.82 26.03
CA GLN A 560 0.19 2.11 26.02
C GLN A 560 -0.48 2.12 24.64
N ALA A 561 -0.55 3.27 23.97
CA ALA A 561 -1.11 3.39 22.63
C ALA A 561 -0.31 2.58 21.60
N ALA A 562 1.02 2.70 21.62
CA ALA A 562 1.90 1.99 20.70
C ALA A 562 1.77 0.47 20.85
N LEU A 563 1.69 -0.04 22.08
CA LEU A 563 1.51 -1.48 22.33
C LEU A 563 0.20 -2.01 21.71
N VAL A 564 -0.89 -1.26 21.82
CA VAL A 564 -2.19 -1.65 21.25
C VAL A 564 -2.15 -1.58 19.73
N PHE A 565 -1.68 -0.48 19.14
CA PHE A 565 -1.59 -0.37 17.68
C PHE A 565 -0.66 -1.41 17.06
N GLU A 566 0.47 -1.70 17.70
CA GLU A 566 1.40 -2.76 17.27
C GLU A 566 0.74 -4.14 17.34
N ARG A 567 0.02 -4.46 18.42
CA ARG A 567 -0.73 -5.73 18.54
C ARG A 567 -1.84 -5.86 17.49
N LEU A 568 -2.51 -4.76 17.17
CA LEU A 568 -3.58 -4.73 16.17
C LEU A 568 -3.07 -4.64 14.72
N GLY A 569 -1.76 -4.49 14.52
CA GLY A 569 -1.15 -4.35 13.18
C GLY A 569 -1.43 -3.01 12.49
N MET A 570 -1.86 -1.99 13.24
CA MET A 570 -2.26 -0.69 12.69
C MET A 570 -1.04 0.24 12.53
N LEU A 571 -0.34 0.14 11.39
CA LEU A 571 0.95 0.80 11.21
C LEU A 571 0.87 2.34 11.16
N SER A 572 -0.12 2.92 10.47
CA SER A 572 -0.25 4.39 10.37
C SER A 572 -0.39 5.07 11.74
N PRO A 573 -1.35 4.71 12.62
CA PRO A 573 -1.42 5.33 13.94
C PRO A 573 -0.22 4.99 14.82
N LEU A 574 0.41 3.81 14.63
CA LEU A 574 1.64 3.45 15.35
C LEU A 574 2.82 4.37 14.99
N VAL A 575 2.97 4.74 13.72
CA VAL A 575 4.00 5.68 13.26
C VAL A 575 3.83 7.04 13.96
N VAL A 576 2.61 7.57 14.02
CA VAL A 576 2.32 8.85 14.66
C VAL A 576 2.64 8.78 16.16
N THR A 577 2.16 7.74 16.86
CA THR A 577 2.43 7.55 18.29
C THR A 577 3.93 7.39 18.59
N ARG A 578 4.67 6.66 17.75
CA ARG A 578 6.13 6.51 17.91
C ARG A 578 6.87 7.81 17.62
N SER A 579 6.42 8.60 16.67
CA SER A 579 6.99 9.92 16.35
C SER A 579 6.89 10.87 17.55
N ASN A 580 5.73 10.92 18.22
CA ASN A 580 5.55 11.68 19.47
C ASN A 580 6.47 11.18 20.59
N LEU A 581 6.72 9.87 20.66
CA LEU A 581 7.63 9.28 21.65
C LEU A 581 9.09 9.60 21.34
N VAL A 582 9.46 9.65 20.05
CA VAL A 582 10.78 10.10 19.60
C VAL A 582 11.01 11.55 19.99
N GLU A 583 10.04 12.44 19.73
CA GLU A 583 10.14 13.84 20.13
C GLU A 583 10.37 13.99 21.64
N LEU A 584 9.58 13.28 22.45
CA LEU A 584 9.73 13.26 23.90
C LEU A 584 11.16 12.86 24.30
N TYR A 585 11.72 11.83 23.68
CA TYR A 585 13.08 11.38 23.95
C TYR A 585 14.14 12.40 23.49
N VAL A 586 13.95 13.08 22.37
CA VAL A 586 14.85 14.16 21.92
C VAL A 586 14.83 15.31 22.94
N ASN A 587 13.64 15.79 23.33
CA ASN A 587 13.47 16.90 24.25
C ASN A 587 14.07 16.60 25.64
N THR A 588 13.89 15.37 26.14
CA THR A 588 14.42 14.92 27.45
C THR A 588 15.88 14.46 27.39
N GLY A 589 16.49 14.42 26.21
CA GLY A 589 17.91 14.05 26.02
C GLY A 589 18.19 12.54 26.06
N VAL A 590 17.18 11.69 25.86
CA VAL A 590 17.32 10.22 25.78
C VAL A 590 17.62 9.82 24.32
N LEU A 591 18.70 10.37 23.78
CA LEU A 591 19.02 10.35 22.35
C LEU A 591 19.17 8.94 21.75
N ARG A 592 19.80 8.01 22.47
CA ARG A 592 19.95 6.62 21.98
C ARG A 592 18.61 5.90 21.76
N LYS A 593 17.62 6.13 22.64
CA LYS A 593 16.29 5.54 22.46
C LYS A 593 15.53 6.24 21.33
N ALA A 594 15.65 7.56 21.23
CA ALA A 594 15.08 8.34 20.14
C ALA A 594 15.57 7.79 18.79
N GLN A 595 16.88 7.58 18.65
CA GLN A 595 17.49 7.09 17.42
C GLN A 595 17.00 5.70 17.06
N ALA A 596 17.08 4.74 17.99
CA ALA A 596 16.64 3.37 17.74
C ALA A 596 15.15 3.29 17.37
N LEU A 597 14.31 4.13 17.99
CA LEU A 597 12.87 4.16 17.69
C LEU A 597 12.58 4.82 16.34
N ALA A 598 13.27 5.90 15.98
CA ALA A 598 13.15 6.54 14.67
C ALA A 598 13.60 5.60 13.54
N GLU A 599 14.74 4.93 13.71
CA GLU A 599 15.25 3.92 12.77
C GLU A 599 14.29 2.75 12.60
N ARG A 600 13.74 2.22 13.70
CA ARG A 600 12.74 1.15 13.66
C ARG A 600 11.45 1.57 12.96
N THR A 601 10.96 2.77 13.26
CA THR A 601 9.72 3.31 12.66
C THR A 601 9.90 3.52 11.16
N TYR A 602 11.02 4.13 10.78
CA TYR A 602 11.38 4.30 9.38
C TYR A 602 11.53 2.95 8.66
N ALA A 603 12.28 1.99 9.22
CA ALA A 603 12.52 0.71 8.58
C ALA A 603 11.21 -0.03 8.29
N GLN A 604 10.28 -0.08 9.26
CA GLN A 604 8.98 -0.70 9.08
C GLN A 604 8.12 0.03 8.04
N ALA A 605 8.16 1.37 8.01
CA ALA A 605 7.41 2.14 7.02
C ALA A 605 7.99 2.03 5.61
N GLU A 606 9.33 2.03 5.48
CA GLU A 606 10.03 1.88 4.21
C GLU A 606 9.76 0.52 3.58
N GLU A 607 9.82 -0.53 4.40
CA GLU A 607 9.58 -1.91 4.01
C GLU A 607 8.30 -2.02 3.18
N VAL A 608 7.22 -1.39 3.67
CA VAL A 608 5.88 -1.46 3.08
C VAL A 608 5.51 -0.24 2.22
N GLY A 609 6.42 0.71 2.04
CA GLY A 609 6.17 1.92 1.23
C GLY A 609 5.15 2.90 1.83
N LEU A 610 4.94 2.89 3.16
CA LEU A 610 4.06 3.85 3.82
C LEU A 610 4.71 5.24 3.86
N LEU A 611 4.29 6.13 2.95
CA LEU A 611 4.87 7.48 2.79
C LEU A 611 4.87 8.31 4.08
N GLU A 612 3.79 8.26 4.86
CA GLU A 612 3.68 8.94 6.17
C GLU A 612 4.81 8.52 7.12
N GLY A 613 5.04 7.21 7.26
CA GLY A 613 6.09 6.70 8.13
C GLY A 613 7.51 6.90 7.59
N ILE A 614 7.67 6.95 6.27
CA ILE A 614 8.95 7.33 5.66
C ILE A 614 9.25 8.80 5.98
N ALA A 615 8.28 9.69 5.77
CA ALA A 615 8.41 11.13 6.06
C ALA A 615 8.74 11.38 7.53
N LEU A 616 7.90 10.89 8.45
CA LEU A 616 8.08 11.10 9.89
C LEU A 616 9.32 10.37 10.43
N GLY A 617 9.52 9.11 10.06
CA GLY A 617 10.66 8.31 10.52
C GLY A 617 12.00 8.90 10.10
N ARG A 618 12.15 9.27 8.82
CA ARG A 618 13.37 9.95 8.33
C ARG A 618 13.50 11.37 8.86
N GLY A 619 12.40 12.12 8.97
CA GLY A 619 12.43 13.47 9.54
C GLY A 619 12.96 13.46 10.97
N TRP A 620 12.49 12.55 11.81
CA TRP A 620 13.01 12.39 13.17
C TRP A 620 14.45 11.86 13.20
N ARG A 621 14.81 10.92 12.32
CA ARG A 621 16.21 10.47 12.21
C ARG A 621 17.13 11.62 11.81
N ALA A 622 16.74 12.45 10.85
CA ALA A 622 17.47 13.66 10.44
C ALA A 622 17.66 14.62 11.62
N ARG A 623 16.58 14.90 12.39
CA ARG A 623 16.66 15.75 13.59
C ARG A 623 17.69 15.21 14.59
N ILE A 624 17.68 13.92 14.87
CA ILE A 624 18.62 13.28 15.81
C ILE A 624 20.05 13.32 15.26
N LEU A 625 20.24 13.02 13.98
CA LEU A 625 21.56 13.08 13.33
C LEU A 625 22.15 14.49 13.38
N LEU A 626 21.33 15.54 13.24
CA LEU A 626 21.75 16.94 13.45
C LEU A 626 22.21 17.18 14.89
N VAL A 627 21.47 16.68 15.88
CA VAL A 627 21.86 16.74 17.30
C VAL A 627 23.20 16.01 17.52
N LEU A 628 23.46 14.92 16.80
CA LEU A 628 24.71 14.16 16.90
C LEU A 628 25.86 14.73 16.06
N GLY A 629 25.64 15.81 15.29
CA GLY A 629 26.65 16.38 14.40
C GLY A 629 26.92 15.59 13.11
N ARG A 630 26.03 14.67 12.72
CA ARG A 630 26.13 13.84 11.50
C ARG A 630 25.39 14.50 10.33
N THR A 631 25.90 15.64 9.88
CA THR A 631 25.22 16.53 8.92
C THR A 631 24.99 15.90 7.54
N ASP A 632 25.93 15.09 7.03
CA ASP A 632 25.79 14.47 5.70
C ASP A 632 24.68 13.41 5.66
N GLU A 633 24.55 12.62 6.72
CA GLU A 633 23.47 11.64 6.85
C GLU A 633 22.13 12.32 7.12
N ALA A 634 22.13 13.38 7.92
CA ALA A 634 20.96 14.21 8.15
C ALA A 634 20.43 14.85 6.86
N GLU A 635 21.31 15.29 5.95
CA GLU A 635 20.90 15.83 4.65
C GLU A 635 20.15 14.80 3.82
N ARG A 636 20.70 13.59 3.71
CA ARG A 636 20.05 12.50 2.97
C ARG A 636 18.64 12.25 3.50
N ASP A 637 18.51 12.14 4.82
CA ASP A 637 17.23 11.87 5.45
C ASP A 637 16.23 12.99 5.33
N ALA A 638 16.65 14.24 5.52
CA ALA A 638 15.77 15.38 5.39
C ALA A 638 15.24 15.54 3.96
N ARG A 639 16.07 15.31 2.93
CA ARG A 639 15.65 15.35 1.52
C ARG A 639 14.70 14.22 1.16
N GLU A 640 14.97 13.01 1.65
CA GLU A 640 14.08 11.87 1.37
C GLU A 640 12.75 11.97 2.13
N ALA A 641 12.76 12.52 3.36
CA ALA A 641 11.54 12.87 4.06
C ALA A 641 10.72 13.91 3.28
N LEU A 642 11.38 14.93 2.72
CA LEU A 642 10.70 15.96 1.93
C LEU A 642 10.07 15.38 0.66
N ALA A 643 10.78 14.51 -0.05
CA ALA A 643 10.25 13.82 -1.22
C ALA A 643 9.03 12.95 -0.89
N ALA A 644 8.98 12.34 0.30
CA ALA A 644 7.82 11.56 0.75
C ALA A 644 6.61 12.46 1.07
N VAL A 645 6.83 13.61 1.72
CA VAL A 645 5.79 14.62 1.98
C VAL A 645 5.22 15.18 0.69
N GLU A 646 6.09 15.56 -0.26
CA GLU A 646 5.69 16.11 -1.56
C GLU A 646 4.85 15.10 -2.38
N LYS A 647 5.21 13.81 -2.33
CA LYS A 647 4.41 12.75 -2.98
C LYS A 647 3.03 12.54 -2.34
N ARG A 648 2.91 12.75 -1.02
CA ARG A 648 1.64 12.62 -0.28
C ARG A 648 0.76 13.87 -0.38
N ALA A 649 1.32 15.01 -0.80
CA ALA A 649 0.69 16.32 -0.66
C ALA A 649 0.24 16.62 0.80
N SER A 650 1.05 16.19 1.79
CA SER A 650 0.74 16.40 3.22
C SER A 650 1.12 17.81 3.65
N LEU A 651 0.14 18.58 4.12
CA LEU A 651 0.36 19.92 4.68
C LEU A 651 0.77 19.87 6.17
N GLU A 652 0.46 18.79 6.88
CA GLU A 652 0.71 18.63 8.32
C GLU A 652 2.19 18.36 8.61
N ASP A 653 2.82 17.49 7.81
CA ASP A 653 4.20 17.02 8.04
C ASP A 653 5.26 17.96 7.44
N GLU A 654 4.89 18.81 6.46
CA GLU A 654 5.83 19.63 5.69
C GLU A 654 6.64 20.61 6.57
N PRO A 655 6.05 21.37 7.50
CA PRO A 655 6.81 22.32 8.34
C PRO A 655 7.93 21.65 9.14
N PHE A 656 7.66 20.47 9.70
CA PHE A 656 8.65 19.72 10.49
C PHE A 656 9.86 19.31 9.65
N VAL A 657 9.62 18.78 8.44
CA VAL A 657 10.69 18.36 7.53
C VAL A 657 11.52 19.55 7.04
N LEU A 658 10.86 20.64 6.66
CA LEU A 658 11.53 21.88 6.25
C LEU A 658 12.37 22.48 7.39
N ALA A 659 11.89 22.43 8.63
CA ALA A 659 12.66 22.87 9.78
C ALA A 659 13.98 22.10 9.94
N ASN A 660 14.01 20.79 9.61
CA ASN A 660 15.26 20.01 9.64
C ASN A 660 16.26 20.49 8.57
N LEU A 661 15.79 20.87 7.38
CA LEU A 661 16.65 21.44 6.33
C LEU A 661 17.20 22.81 6.73
N VAL A 662 16.41 23.65 7.41
CA VAL A 662 16.91 24.90 8.00
C VAL A 662 18.02 24.59 9.02
N GLN A 663 17.79 23.67 9.96
CA GLN A 663 18.79 23.33 10.98
C GLN A 663 20.06 22.70 10.40
N LEU A 664 19.96 21.96 9.30
CA LEU A 664 21.10 21.44 8.55
C LEU A 664 21.99 22.56 8.01
N GLU A 665 21.40 23.57 7.37
CA GLU A 665 22.18 24.70 6.83
C GLU A 665 22.78 25.56 7.94
N TYR A 666 22.11 25.65 9.09
CA TYR A 666 22.70 26.25 10.30
C TYR A 666 23.94 25.50 10.79
N ALA A 667 23.86 24.17 10.86
CA ALA A 667 24.99 23.33 11.27
C ALA A 667 26.19 23.41 10.31
N ARG A 668 25.94 23.79 9.05
CA ARG A 668 26.97 23.99 8.01
C ARG A 668 27.37 25.45 7.82
N GLU A 669 26.80 26.36 8.62
CA GLU A 669 27.02 27.82 8.52
C GLU A 669 26.70 28.40 7.13
N ARG A 670 25.77 27.79 6.39
CA ARG A 670 25.31 28.22 5.07
C ARG A 670 24.08 29.11 5.17
N TRP A 671 24.27 30.32 5.70
CA TRP A 671 23.19 31.23 6.06
C TRP A 671 22.28 31.63 4.89
N GLN A 672 22.83 31.76 3.68
CA GLN A 672 22.06 32.12 2.50
C GLN A 672 21.12 30.98 2.05
N ASP A 673 21.57 29.73 2.15
CA ASP A 673 20.74 28.56 1.87
C ASP A 673 19.70 28.34 2.98
N ALA A 674 20.08 28.60 4.23
CA ALA A 674 19.15 28.57 5.36
C ALA A 674 17.98 29.56 5.15
N LEU A 675 18.25 30.78 4.65
CA LEU A 675 17.19 31.75 4.33
C LEU A 675 16.23 31.25 3.24
N LEU A 676 16.72 30.55 2.22
CA LEU A 676 15.86 29.97 1.18
C LEU A 676 14.88 28.96 1.77
N TRP A 677 15.37 28.05 2.62
CA TRP A 677 14.53 27.08 3.31
C TRP A 677 13.57 27.73 4.31
N ILE A 678 14.01 28.79 4.99
CA ILE A 678 13.17 29.57 5.90
C ILE A 678 11.99 30.21 5.17
N GLU A 679 12.18 30.79 3.98
CA GLU A 679 11.05 31.36 3.22
C GLU A 679 10.04 30.27 2.82
N ARG A 680 10.52 29.08 2.39
CA ARG A 680 9.63 27.94 2.11
C ARG A 680 8.89 27.48 3.37
N LEU A 681 9.58 27.39 4.50
CA LEU A 681 8.98 27.03 5.79
C LEU A 681 7.95 28.06 6.23
N LEU A 682 8.21 29.36 6.10
CA LEU A 682 7.25 30.42 6.42
C LEU A 682 5.98 30.32 5.54
N ALA A 683 6.13 29.97 4.26
CA ALA A 683 4.98 29.74 3.39
C ALA A 683 4.14 28.53 3.83
N ALA A 684 4.77 27.42 4.24
CA ALA A 684 4.08 26.24 4.76
C ALA A 684 3.37 26.55 6.10
N VAL A 685 4.07 27.21 7.03
CA VAL A 685 3.54 27.64 8.34
C VAL A 685 2.36 28.61 8.17
N ALA A 686 2.38 29.49 7.16
CA ALA A 686 1.25 30.39 6.89
C ALA A 686 -0.04 29.65 6.49
N VAL A 687 0.08 28.42 5.96
CA VAL A 687 -1.06 27.55 5.62
C VAL A 687 -1.42 26.66 6.82
N HIS A 688 -0.42 26.15 7.54
CA HIS A 688 -0.62 25.20 8.62
C HIS A 688 0.41 25.38 9.76
N ASP A 689 -0.04 25.93 10.90
CA ASP A 689 0.78 26.14 12.10
C ASP A 689 0.05 25.73 13.38
N HIS A 690 -0.05 24.41 13.63
CA HIS A 690 -0.79 23.89 14.78
C HIS A 690 -0.05 24.03 16.12
N GLU A 691 1.28 24.12 16.12
CA GLU A 691 2.07 24.29 17.35
C GLU A 691 2.51 25.74 17.61
N SER A 692 2.15 26.68 16.72
CA SER A 692 2.62 28.08 16.77
C SER A 692 4.15 28.22 16.65
N VAL A 693 4.76 27.53 15.68
CA VAL A 693 6.22 27.56 15.42
C VAL A 693 6.69 28.81 14.69
N LEU A 694 5.79 29.67 14.19
CA LEU A 694 6.15 30.90 13.47
C LEU A 694 7.27 31.70 14.14
N HIS A 695 7.18 31.93 15.46
CA HIS A 695 8.17 32.74 16.18
C HIS A 695 9.54 32.07 16.29
N GLU A 696 9.60 30.74 16.35
CA GLU A 696 10.85 29.98 16.26
C GLU A 696 11.53 30.24 14.91
N VAL A 697 10.76 30.16 13.82
CA VAL A 697 11.24 30.39 12.44
C VAL A 697 11.69 31.84 12.23
N LEU A 698 10.96 32.83 12.76
CA LEU A 698 11.37 34.23 12.73
C LEU A 698 12.66 34.48 13.52
N GLY A 699 12.83 33.79 14.65
CA GLY A 699 14.07 33.79 15.42
C GLY A 699 15.26 33.26 14.61
N TRP A 700 15.07 32.17 13.88
CA TRP A 700 16.07 31.68 12.92
C TRP A 700 16.32 32.74 11.83
N LYS A 701 15.30 33.20 11.12
CA LYS A 701 15.45 34.21 10.05
C LYS A 701 16.29 35.41 10.49
N ALA A 702 15.99 35.97 11.66
CA ALA A 702 16.76 37.08 12.23
C ALA A 702 18.22 36.71 12.51
N ALA A 703 18.50 35.53 13.08
CA ALA A 703 19.87 35.06 13.30
C ALA A 703 20.64 34.87 11.99
N ALA A 704 20.04 34.26 10.95
CA ALA A 704 20.69 34.09 9.65
C ALA A 704 21.00 35.43 8.97
N LEU A 705 20.06 36.38 9.02
CA LEU A 705 20.26 37.74 8.53
C LEU A 705 21.40 38.46 9.27
N ALA A 706 21.46 38.30 10.59
CA ALA A 706 22.52 38.90 11.41
C ALA A 706 23.91 38.32 11.06
N GLN A 707 24.02 37.00 10.85
CA GLN A 707 25.27 36.36 10.42
C GLN A 707 25.73 36.83 9.02
N LEU A 708 24.79 37.20 8.15
CA LEU A 708 25.09 37.81 6.85
C LEU A 708 25.39 39.33 6.95
N GLY A 709 25.45 39.90 8.15
CA GLY A 709 25.69 41.34 8.37
C GLY A 709 24.47 42.22 8.09
N ARG A 710 23.29 41.65 7.82
CA ARG A 710 22.05 42.38 7.52
C ARG A 710 21.29 42.73 8.81
N LEU A 711 21.98 43.41 9.73
CA LEU A 711 21.51 43.64 11.10
C LEU A 711 20.18 44.41 11.18
N GLN A 712 19.95 45.36 10.26
CA GLN A 712 18.70 46.13 10.23
C GLN A 712 17.50 45.23 9.89
N LEU A 713 17.61 44.40 8.85
CA LEU A 713 16.57 43.45 8.47
C LEU A 713 16.33 42.39 9.56
N ALA A 714 17.40 41.97 10.25
CA ALA A 714 17.29 41.05 11.38
C ALA A 714 16.50 41.66 12.54
N ALA A 715 16.76 42.93 12.89
CA ALA A 715 15.99 43.64 13.91
C ALA A 715 14.52 43.84 13.48
N GLU A 716 14.29 44.30 12.25
CA GLU A 716 12.95 44.48 11.68
C GLU A 716 12.14 43.17 11.70
N THR A 717 12.77 42.03 11.40
CA THR A 717 12.11 40.70 11.44
C THR A 717 11.56 40.37 12.83
N LEU A 718 12.29 40.72 13.90
CA LEU A 718 11.85 40.47 15.27
C LEU A 718 10.85 41.54 15.76
N ASP A 719 11.06 42.80 15.39
CA ASP A 719 10.25 43.93 15.84
C ASP A 719 8.87 43.98 15.17
N THR A 720 8.74 43.43 13.96
CA THR A 720 7.47 43.33 13.21
C THR A 720 6.76 41.98 13.40
N ALA A 721 7.31 41.08 14.20
CA ALA A 721 6.70 39.79 14.47
C ALA A 721 5.32 39.99 15.14
N PRO A 722 4.30 39.17 14.77
CA PRO A 722 3.00 39.25 15.40
C PRO A 722 3.11 38.92 16.90
N PRO A 723 2.12 39.34 17.73
CA PRO A 723 2.07 38.97 19.14
C PRO A 723 2.21 37.44 19.33
N ARG A 724 3.01 37.02 20.31
CA ARG A 724 3.20 35.60 20.62
C ARG A 724 1.94 35.06 21.31
N PRO A 725 1.38 33.93 20.84
CA PRO A 725 0.36 33.21 21.60
C PRO A 725 0.99 32.53 22.82
N GLU A 726 0.15 31.90 23.65
CA GLU A 726 0.63 30.97 24.67
C GLU A 726 1.23 29.75 23.97
N LEU A 727 2.52 29.50 24.19
CA LEU A 727 3.25 28.41 23.55
C LEU A 727 3.38 27.21 24.47
N TRP A 728 3.35 26.00 23.93
CA TRP A 728 3.66 24.80 24.70
C TRP A 728 5.11 24.83 25.19
N PRO A 729 5.43 24.23 26.36
CA PRO A 729 6.75 24.37 26.97
C PRO A 729 7.93 24.01 26.06
N HIS A 730 7.79 22.97 25.22
CA HIS A 730 8.85 22.57 24.31
C HIS A 730 9.01 23.57 23.15
N VAL A 731 7.92 24.07 22.56
CA VAL A 731 7.93 25.13 21.52
C VAL A 731 8.46 26.45 22.08
N GLN A 732 8.01 26.83 23.28
CA GLN A 732 8.44 28.04 23.98
C GLN A 732 9.96 28.04 24.16
N VAL A 733 10.53 26.94 24.64
CA VAL A 733 11.97 26.82 24.86
C VAL A 733 12.75 26.93 23.55
N ARG A 734 12.32 26.23 22.49
CA ARG A 734 12.97 26.36 21.16
C ARG A 734 12.91 27.79 20.64
N THR A 735 11.74 28.43 20.76
CA THR A 735 11.49 29.81 20.33
C THR A 735 12.36 30.81 21.08
N ASP A 736 12.41 30.75 22.41
CA ASP A 736 13.20 31.66 23.23
C ASP A 736 14.71 31.45 23.01
N ILE A 737 15.17 30.22 22.73
CA ILE A 737 16.56 29.96 22.31
C ILE A 737 16.85 30.61 20.95
N ALA A 738 15.98 30.40 19.94
CA ALA A 738 16.16 30.95 18.61
C ALA A 738 16.23 32.49 18.63
N ILE A 739 15.28 33.11 19.32
CA ILE A 739 15.20 34.57 19.42
C ILE A 739 16.31 35.13 20.32
N GLY A 740 16.63 34.46 21.43
CA GLY A 740 17.74 34.85 22.30
C GLY A 740 19.09 34.87 21.56
N ARG A 741 19.35 33.87 20.71
CA ARG A 741 20.54 33.85 19.84
C ARG A 741 20.55 35.02 18.85
N ALA A 742 19.43 35.28 18.18
CA ALA A 742 19.31 36.37 17.23
C ALA A 742 19.53 37.75 17.90
N LEU A 743 18.86 38.00 19.04
CA LEU A 743 19.01 39.23 19.81
C LEU A 743 20.44 39.43 20.31
N GLY A 744 21.14 38.35 20.69
CA GLY A 744 22.53 38.42 21.13
C GLY A 744 23.50 38.90 20.06
N MET A 745 23.13 38.78 18.77
CA MET A 745 23.91 39.28 17.64
C MET A 745 23.61 40.74 17.29
N LEU A 746 22.53 41.32 17.84
CA LEU A 746 22.09 42.68 17.51
C LEU A 746 22.68 43.73 18.48
N PRO A 747 23.18 44.86 17.97
CA PRO A 747 23.69 45.95 18.82
C PRO A 747 22.63 46.46 19.80
N GLY A 748 22.99 46.59 21.08
CA GLY A 748 22.11 47.14 22.11
C GLY A 748 20.98 46.22 22.60
N ARG A 749 20.95 44.95 22.17
CA ARG A 749 19.90 43.97 22.51
C ARG A 749 20.33 42.87 23.49
N ALA A 750 21.53 42.97 24.07
CA ALA A 750 22.11 41.95 24.94
C ALA A 750 21.25 41.62 26.18
N GLU A 751 20.56 42.62 26.76
CA GLU A 751 19.66 42.38 27.91
C GLU A 751 18.45 41.53 27.51
N ALA A 752 17.76 41.92 26.43
CA ALA A 752 16.62 41.19 25.90
C ALA A 752 17.00 39.76 25.47
N ALA A 753 18.21 39.59 24.92
CA ALA A 753 18.77 38.27 24.61
C ALA A 753 18.94 37.42 25.87
N ARG A 754 19.50 37.99 26.94
CA ARG A 754 19.69 37.31 28.23
C ARG A 754 18.36 36.92 28.86
N GLU A 755 17.38 37.82 28.88
CA GLU A 755 16.04 37.55 29.42
C GLU A 755 15.37 36.40 28.68
N ALA A 756 15.43 36.38 27.34
CA ALA A 756 14.88 35.29 26.54
C ALA A 756 15.55 33.95 26.86
N LEU A 757 16.88 33.91 26.93
CA LEU A 757 17.61 32.68 27.23
C LEU A 757 17.44 32.20 28.67
N GLN A 758 17.24 33.12 29.63
CA GLN A 758 16.91 32.77 31.01
C GLN A 758 15.50 32.19 31.12
N ARG A 759 14.52 32.71 30.37
CA ARG A 759 13.19 32.08 30.26
C ARG A 759 13.29 30.69 29.67
N ALA A 760 14.03 30.50 28.57
CA ALA A 760 14.26 29.19 27.99
C ALA A 760 14.89 28.22 28.99
N LEU A 761 15.90 28.67 29.75
CA LEU A 761 16.53 27.85 30.79
C LEU A 761 15.51 27.45 31.87
N GLY A 762 14.74 28.40 32.42
CA GLY A 762 13.75 28.12 33.46
C GLY A 762 12.67 27.13 33.01
N VAL A 763 12.14 27.30 31.79
CA VAL A 763 11.14 26.35 31.24
C VAL A 763 11.79 24.98 30.98
N SER A 764 13.03 24.94 30.49
CA SER A 764 13.72 23.67 30.25
C SER A 764 14.07 22.92 31.55
N GLU A 765 14.38 23.61 32.65
CA GLU A 765 14.60 23.05 33.98
C GLU A 765 13.30 22.50 34.59
N ALA A 766 12.23 23.28 34.54
CA ALA A 766 10.93 22.90 35.09
C ALA A 766 10.33 21.64 34.44
N ASN A 767 10.64 21.39 33.17
CA ASN A 767 10.06 20.30 32.38
C ASN A 767 11.05 19.15 32.08
N GLY A 768 12.29 19.22 32.59
CA GLY A 768 13.29 18.18 32.36
C GLY A 768 13.81 18.11 30.91
N PHE A 769 13.76 19.20 30.16
CA PHE A 769 14.23 19.29 28.78
C PHE A 769 15.76 19.43 28.70
N ARG A 770 16.48 18.37 29.08
CA ARG A 770 17.94 18.39 29.27
C ARG A 770 18.72 18.81 28.02
N TYR A 771 18.24 18.45 26.82
CA TYR A 771 18.88 18.88 25.58
C TYR A 771 18.77 20.39 25.40
N HIS A 772 17.59 20.96 25.66
CA HIS A 772 17.39 22.39 25.55
C HIS A 772 18.07 23.19 26.68
N GLN A 773 18.24 22.61 27.88
CA GLN A 773 19.07 23.19 28.94
C GLN A 773 20.52 23.40 28.48
N LEU A 774 21.10 22.40 27.79
CA LEU A 774 22.42 22.51 27.19
C LEU A 774 22.47 23.67 26.19
N LEU A 775 21.52 23.71 25.24
CA LEU A 775 21.48 24.76 24.22
C LEU A 775 21.29 26.17 24.81
N ALA A 776 20.48 26.32 25.86
CA ALA A 776 20.28 27.59 26.56
C ALA A 776 21.55 28.05 27.28
N HIS A 777 22.26 27.15 27.98
CA HIS A 777 23.53 27.48 28.62
C HIS A 777 24.62 27.87 27.62
N LEU A 778 24.73 27.16 26.50
CA LEU A 778 25.67 27.51 25.43
C LEU A 778 25.35 28.89 24.84
N ALA A 779 24.07 29.18 24.59
CA ALA A 779 23.65 30.48 24.09
C ALA A 779 23.88 31.61 25.12
N LEU A 780 23.69 31.36 26.43
CA LEU A 780 23.94 32.36 27.47
C LEU A 780 25.41 32.81 27.50
N CYS A 781 26.35 31.94 27.14
CA CYS A 781 27.78 32.26 27.16
C CYS A 781 28.16 33.47 26.30
N SER A 782 27.39 33.78 25.25
CA SER A 782 27.66 34.91 24.34
C SER A 782 27.08 36.25 24.82
N VAL A 783 26.17 36.27 25.81
CA VAL A 783 25.40 37.48 26.19
C VAL A 783 25.56 37.89 27.67
N VAL A 784 26.43 37.20 28.42
CA VAL A 784 26.72 37.46 29.83
C VAL A 784 28.17 37.91 30.05
N ASP A 785 28.44 38.46 31.23
CA ASP A 785 29.78 38.85 31.67
C ASP A 785 30.73 37.63 31.81
N PRO A 786 32.06 37.83 31.79
CA PRO A 786 33.02 36.72 31.82
C PRO A 786 32.89 35.76 33.01
N ALA A 787 32.55 36.24 34.21
CA ALA A 787 32.45 35.38 35.38
C ALA A 787 31.21 34.47 35.31
N THR A 788 30.08 35.03 34.86
CA THR A 788 28.85 34.27 34.63
C THR A 788 28.98 33.32 33.44
N ARG A 789 29.74 33.72 32.41
CA ARG A 789 30.05 32.88 31.24
C ARG A 789 30.74 31.59 31.64
N ASP A 790 31.78 31.67 32.47
CA ASP A 790 32.51 30.48 32.93
C ASP A 790 31.63 29.50 33.72
N ARG A 791 30.66 30.04 34.49
CA ARG A 791 29.68 29.21 35.20
C ARG A 791 28.79 28.46 34.22
N HIS A 792 28.20 29.15 33.24
CA HIS A 792 27.36 28.50 32.23
C HIS A 792 28.13 27.50 31.38
N ALA A 793 29.36 27.82 30.97
CA ALA A 793 30.21 26.90 30.20
C ALA A 793 30.52 25.60 30.97
N ARG A 794 30.78 25.68 32.28
CA ARG A 794 30.97 24.49 33.13
C ARG A 794 29.71 23.63 33.21
N VAL A 795 28.53 24.24 33.40
CA VAL A 795 27.27 23.50 33.45
C VAL A 795 26.95 22.87 32.10
N ALA A 796 27.10 23.62 31.00
CA ALA A 796 26.94 23.10 29.64
C ALA A 796 27.86 21.90 29.39
N THR A 797 29.14 21.98 29.76
CA THR A 797 30.10 20.87 29.62
C THR A 797 29.66 19.63 30.41
N GLY A 798 29.20 19.82 31.65
CA GLY A 798 28.69 18.71 32.48
C GLY A 798 27.43 18.06 31.89
N LEU A 799 26.49 18.87 31.41
CA LEU A 799 25.29 18.40 30.73
C LEU A 799 25.61 17.65 29.43
N ALA A 800 26.48 18.22 28.59
CA ALA A 800 26.88 17.59 27.33
C ALA A 800 27.54 16.23 27.56
N ARG A 801 28.49 16.13 28.51
CA ARG A 801 29.10 14.85 28.90
C ARG A 801 28.08 13.85 29.42
N SER A 802 27.10 14.30 30.20
CA SER A 802 26.03 13.44 30.71
C SER A 802 25.09 12.94 29.61
N LEU A 803 24.76 13.78 28.63
CA LEU A 803 23.95 13.39 27.47
C LEU A 803 24.71 12.42 26.56
N ALA A 804 26.01 12.65 26.38
CA ALA A 804 26.90 11.81 25.58
C ALA A 804 27.17 10.43 26.21
N ALA A 805 27.09 10.30 27.55
CA ALA A 805 27.49 9.10 28.28
C ALA A 805 26.76 7.80 27.85
N ASN A 806 25.55 7.91 27.30
CA ASN A 806 24.76 6.77 26.86
C ASN A 806 24.79 6.52 25.35
N LEU A 807 25.56 7.31 24.59
CA LEU A 807 25.75 7.16 23.15
C LEU A 807 26.92 6.19 22.83
N PRO A 808 26.94 5.59 21.63
CA PRO A 808 28.15 4.95 21.09
C PRO A 808 29.35 5.92 21.13
N ALA A 809 30.57 5.40 21.27
CA ALA A 809 31.77 6.22 21.45
C ALA A 809 31.96 7.29 20.36
N ASP A 810 31.76 6.92 19.10
CA ASP A 810 31.89 7.84 17.96
C ASP A 810 30.80 8.92 17.97
N ASP A 811 29.55 8.55 18.26
CA ASP A 811 28.43 9.49 18.36
C ASP A 811 28.59 10.40 19.58
N ALA A 812 29.14 9.89 20.69
CA ALA A 812 29.43 10.68 21.89
C ALA A 812 30.47 11.75 21.60
N GLN A 813 31.56 11.41 20.90
CA GLN A 813 32.60 12.37 20.54
C GLN A 813 32.05 13.42 19.56
N ARG A 814 31.35 13.00 18.50
CA ARG A 814 30.73 13.93 17.54
C ARG A 814 29.73 14.86 18.21
N PHE A 815 28.91 14.35 19.13
CA PHE A 815 27.99 15.15 19.91
C PHE A 815 28.72 16.22 20.72
N LEU A 816 29.80 15.86 21.42
CA LEU A 816 30.59 16.82 22.20
C LEU A 816 31.22 17.90 21.31
N ASP A 817 31.81 17.49 20.18
CA ASP A 817 32.43 18.41 19.22
C ASP A 817 31.42 19.37 18.59
N ALA A 818 30.26 18.86 18.17
CA ALA A 818 29.16 19.66 17.61
C ALA A 818 28.62 20.72 18.58
N HIS A 819 28.78 20.50 19.89
CA HIS A 819 28.35 21.43 20.94
C HIS A 819 29.50 22.25 21.53
N GLY A 820 30.68 22.22 20.92
CA GLY A 820 31.84 23.02 21.34
C GLY A 820 32.46 22.57 22.67
N VAL A 821 32.22 21.32 23.08
CA VAL A 821 32.76 20.75 24.32
C VAL A 821 33.97 19.90 23.97
N ARG A 822 35.18 20.44 24.19
CA ARG A 822 36.43 19.67 23.99
C ARG A 822 36.53 18.55 25.03
N THR A 823 36.92 17.36 24.58
CA THR A 823 37.05 16.16 25.42
C THR A 823 38.08 16.32 26.53
#